data_AF-A0A3S9MW05-F1
#
_entry.id   AF-A0A3S9MW05-F1
#
_cell.length_a   1.000
_cell.length_b   1.000
_cell.length_c   1.000
_cell.angle_alpha   90.00
_cell.angle_beta   90.00
_cell.angle_gamma   90.00
#
_symmetry.space_group_name_H-M   'P 1'
#
loop_
_entity.id
_entity.type
_entity.pdbx_description
1 polymer ?
#
loop_
_entity_poly.entity_id
_entity_poly.type
_entity_poly.pdbx_seq_one_letter_code
_entity_poly.pdbx_strand_id
1 'polypeptide(L)'
;MSRNSVIGLLLVLAFAKAEYLTAQQTQDKKSPKIGLVLSGGGAKGLAHIGTLKVIDSLGIKVDYIAGTSMGAIIGSIYAAGYTGEQIDSVFKITKFENIISDQIPRGATTLYERRENERYALTLPFEDFQLRLPSSLSKGQNVYNLLSQLLIHVSDVEDFEKLPIPFFCVATDITTGEEVVLDSGYLPRAVNASGALPSLFAPVQIGDRLLTDGGVTDNYPVEKLRAKGMDIIIGVDVQDDLKDRKELESATGILAQINNFRTIDAMKVKAPKTDIYITPDITKFSVISFDDGRKIINEGVIATRKKMDALKQVATPGYRKPKLKVDQADSFYLDHIYVNGNMRYTRAYILGKFKINAPGLVSYEDIRNGVNNLQATNNFTKINYEILEDDGRRELSITVEESTVRNYLRLGLHYDELLRSAALVNLTRKNILFNNDIISADVILGDNLRYNFDYYIDKGNYWSIGLHSEFVQFEKDIPASFAEETTGQEPLGVNRLDVEYSDWTQQVYLQTRLDRGFNVQTGLELKSLDVFTNTLLTNDPDVGRTDIESSLTGSLYGKLLLDTYDNAFFPSSGWEVDGDFHLYVYNDEQRDDYNEYSIAQLKVGHARSFGNLSLRGEAHVGIAIGNPDTSALDFFLGGYGARRINNIIPFYGYDFIALGGNTMIRSLFEIDYEIFSKNHVIFSANFASVDDDLFEQDDWFSKARYSGFALGYGLDTFLGPIELKYSFSPQQDDGEFYVKLGFAF
;
A
#
# COMPACT_ATOMS: atom_id res chain seq x y z
N MET A 1 31.32 42.76 86.25
CA MET A 1 31.09 42.39 84.84
C MET A 1 31.82 43.38 83.96
N SER A 2 32.81 42.92 83.18
CA SER A 2 33.59 43.80 82.33
C SER A 2 32.74 44.26 81.14
N ARG A 3 33.00 45.47 80.64
CA ARG A 3 32.31 46.11 79.52
C ARG A 3 32.31 45.24 78.23
N ASN A 4 33.24 44.28 78.15
CA ASN A 4 33.34 43.31 77.06
C ASN A 4 32.32 42.17 77.15
N SER A 5 31.83 41.82 78.35
CA SER A 5 30.82 40.76 78.54
C SER A 5 29.42 41.19 78.10
N VAL A 6 29.10 42.48 78.18
CA VAL A 6 27.78 43.02 77.78
C VAL A 6 27.69 43.16 76.25
N ILE A 7 28.79 43.50 75.58
CA ILE A 7 28.85 43.58 74.11
C ILE A 7 28.77 42.18 73.48
N GLY A 8 29.40 41.18 74.09
CA GLY A 8 29.29 39.79 73.66
C GLY A 8 27.86 39.24 73.76
N LEU A 9 27.14 39.55 74.85
CA LEU A 9 25.76 39.10 75.03
C LEU A 9 24.78 39.78 74.05
N LEU A 10 25.00 41.08 73.75
CA LEU A 10 24.21 41.83 72.78
C LEU A 10 24.45 41.36 71.33
N LEU A 11 25.68 40.97 70.99
CA LEU A 11 26.00 40.39 69.67
C LEU A 11 25.39 39.00 69.48
N VAL A 12 25.41 38.15 70.51
CA VAL A 12 24.78 36.82 70.45
C VAL A 12 23.25 36.92 70.35
N LEU A 13 22.62 37.86 71.07
CA LEU A 13 21.17 38.12 70.95
C LEU A 13 20.78 38.77 69.62
N ALA A 14 21.67 39.56 69.00
CA ALA A 14 21.46 40.13 67.67
C ALA A 14 21.58 39.07 66.56
N PHE A 15 22.55 38.14 66.67
CA PHE A 15 22.68 37.00 65.74
C PHE A 15 21.51 36.01 65.87
N ALA A 16 21.08 35.70 67.11
CA ALA A 16 19.93 34.80 67.32
C ALA A 16 18.60 35.40 66.82
N LYS A 17 18.42 36.73 66.87
CA LYS A 17 17.27 37.41 66.23
C LYS A 17 17.39 37.47 64.71
N ALA A 18 18.60 37.62 64.17
CA ALA A 18 18.82 37.63 62.72
C ALA A 18 18.55 36.25 62.09
N GLU A 19 18.90 35.16 62.77
CA GLU A 19 18.57 33.78 62.36
C GLU A 19 17.07 33.50 62.47
N TYR A 20 16.38 33.98 63.51
CA TYR A 20 14.92 33.83 63.62
C TYR A 20 14.15 34.65 62.56
N LEU A 21 14.64 35.83 62.18
CA LEU A 21 14.03 36.67 61.13
C LEU A 21 14.33 36.17 59.71
N THR A 22 15.42 35.45 59.49
CA THR A 22 15.73 34.82 58.18
C THR A 22 15.11 33.44 58.02
N ALA A 23 14.83 32.72 59.12
CA ALA A 23 14.16 31.41 59.08
C ALA A 23 12.63 31.49 58.90
N GLN A 24 12.01 32.67 59.05
CA GLN A 24 10.55 32.85 58.98
C GLN A 24 10.02 33.31 57.60
N GLN A 25 10.86 33.33 56.55
CA GLN A 25 10.48 33.81 55.22
C GLN A 25 10.66 32.83 54.05
N THR A 26 10.95 31.56 54.31
CA THR A 26 10.78 30.49 53.31
C THR A 26 9.48 29.74 53.60
N GLN A 27 8.35 30.45 53.46
CA GLN A 27 7.11 29.77 53.14
C GLN A 27 7.32 29.19 51.75
N ASP A 28 7.47 27.86 51.64
CA ASP A 28 7.50 27.12 50.37
C ASP A 28 6.29 27.54 49.55
N LYS A 29 6.46 28.55 48.70
CA LYS A 29 5.49 28.93 47.70
C LYS A 29 5.59 27.83 46.65
N LYS A 30 4.88 26.72 46.87
CA LYS A 30 4.78 25.61 45.93
C LYS A 30 4.57 26.22 44.54
N SER A 31 5.50 25.95 43.63
CA SER A 31 5.36 26.38 42.24
C SER A 31 4.00 25.91 41.72
N PRO A 32 3.22 26.77 41.06
CA PRO A 32 1.89 26.40 40.59
C PRO A 32 2.01 25.22 39.62
N LYS A 33 1.12 24.24 39.74
CA LYS A 33 1.03 23.12 38.80
C LYS A 33 0.40 23.58 37.50
N ILE A 34 1.09 23.37 36.39
CA ILE A 34 0.69 23.85 35.07
C ILE A 34 0.13 22.70 34.24
N GLY A 35 -1.16 22.78 33.91
CA GLY A 35 -1.82 21.91 32.96
C GLY A 35 -1.78 22.46 31.53
N LEU A 36 -1.68 21.57 30.54
CA LEU A 36 -1.81 21.89 29.12
C LEU A 36 -3.01 21.15 28.50
N VAL A 37 -3.96 21.88 27.92
CA VAL A 37 -5.09 21.31 27.15
C VAL A 37 -4.88 21.55 25.66
N LEU A 38 -4.97 20.51 24.83
CA LEU A 38 -4.84 20.59 23.38
C LEU A 38 -6.11 20.07 22.71
N SER A 39 -6.84 20.94 21.99
CA SER A 39 -8.08 20.54 21.32
C SER A 39 -7.86 19.66 20.08
N GLY A 40 -8.91 18.97 19.62
CA GLY A 40 -8.93 18.38 18.28
C GLY A 40 -9.20 19.40 17.17
N GLY A 41 -8.81 19.05 15.94
CA GLY A 41 -8.97 19.91 14.75
C GLY A 41 -8.36 19.37 13.45
N GLY A 42 -8.09 18.06 13.34
CA GLY A 42 -7.41 17.47 12.17
C GLY A 42 -6.07 18.17 11.87
N ALA A 43 -5.82 18.50 10.60
CA ALA A 43 -4.62 19.23 10.16
C ALA A 43 -4.41 20.57 10.91
N LYS A 44 -5.46 21.23 11.41
CA LYS A 44 -5.36 22.50 12.14
C LYS A 44 -4.62 22.33 13.47
N GLY A 45 -4.66 21.13 14.05
CA GLY A 45 -3.93 20.79 15.27
C GLY A 45 -2.41 20.89 15.14
N LEU A 46 -1.87 20.99 13.92
CA LEU A 46 -0.45 21.31 13.72
C LEU A 46 -0.04 22.64 14.38
N ALA A 47 -0.98 23.56 14.63
CA ALA A 47 -0.73 24.80 15.37
C ALA A 47 -0.29 24.55 16.83
N HIS A 48 -0.64 23.39 17.41
CA HIS A 48 -0.15 22.98 18.73
C HIS A 48 1.38 22.89 18.76
N ILE A 49 2.01 22.42 17.66
CA ILE A 49 3.48 22.34 17.55
C ILE A 49 4.10 23.73 17.69
N GLY A 50 3.54 24.73 17.01
CA GLY A 50 3.99 26.11 17.12
C GLY A 50 3.89 26.66 18.53
N THR A 51 2.82 26.31 19.23
CA THR A 51 2.60 26.69 20.63
C THR A 51 3.62 26.03 21.56
N LEU A 52 3.83 24.72 21.42
CA LEU A 52 4.80 23.95 22.21
C LEU A 52 6.22 24.48 22.05
N LYS A 53 6.62 24.89 20.84
CA LYS A 53 7.93 25.52 20.59
C LYS A 53 8.12 26.79 21.43
N VAL A 54 7.07 27.61 21.54
CA VAL A 54 7.13 28.84 22.34
C VAL A 54 7.13 28.50 23.84
N ILE A 55 6.32 27.55 24.30
CA ILE A 55 6.29 27.06 25.69
C ILE A 55 7.68 26.56 26.12
N ASP A 56 8.31 25.72 25.30
CA ASP A 56 9.67 25.21 25.54
C ASP A 56 10.70 26.35 25.61
N SER A 57 10.60 27.33 24.71
CA SER A 57 11.53 28.48 24.67
C SER A 57 11.45 29.37 25.91
N LEU A 58 10.31 29.36 26.62
CA LEU A 58 10.07 30.14 27.83
C LEU A 58 10.42 29.38 29.11
N GLY A 59 10.78 28.09 29.03
CA GLY A 59 11.07 27.29 30.21
C GLY A 59 9.83 27.07 31.09
N ILE A 60 8.66 26.89 30.49
CA ILE A 60 7.44 26.53 31.23
C ILE A 60 7.45 25.02 31.45
N LYS A 61 7.43 24.59 32.72
CA LYS A 61 7.30 23.17 33.07
C LYS A 61 5.82 22.80 33.09
N VAL A 62 5.40 21.98 32.13
CA VAL A 62 4.05 21.39 32.10
C VAL A 62 4.03 20.15 33.01
N ASP A 63 3.07 20.10 33.92
CA ASP A 63 2.92 19.03 34.92
C ASP A 63 1.86 17.99 34.53
N TYR A 64 0.94 18.32 33.62
CA TYR A 64 -0.06 17.38 33.12
C TYR A 64 -0.59 17.83 31.74
N ILE A 65 -0.83 16.90 30.82
CA ILE A 65 -1.36 17.17 29.48
C ILE A 65 -2.69 16.45 29.28
N ALA A 66 -3.66 17.14 28.69
CA ALA A 66 -4.90 16.57 28.21
C ALA A 66 -5.07 16.86 26.72
N GLY A 67 -5.40 15.86 25.92
CA GLY A 67 -5.55 16.02 24.47
C GLY A 67 -6.77 15.31 23.90
N THR A 68 -7.29 15.84 22.80
CA THR A 68 -8.32 15.18 21.98
C THR A 68 -7.91 15.19 20.52
N SER A 69 -8.10 14.08 19.79
CA SER A 69 -7.80 13.96 18.36
C SER A 69 -6.35 14.36 18.01
N MET A 70 -6.13 15.29 17.10
CA MET A 70 -4.78 15.82 16.81
C MET A 70 -4.08 16.40 18.06
N GLY A 71 -4.84 16.94 19.02
CA GLY A 71 -4.32 17.35 20.32
C GLY A 71 -3.83 16.18 21.18
N ALA A 72 -4.46 15.01 21.08
CA ALA A 72 -3.97 13.78 21.71
C ALA A 72 -2.72 13.24 21.01
N ILE A 73 -2.66 13.31 19.68
CA ILE A 73 -1.48 12.91 18.88
C ILE A 73 -0.26 13.75 19.26
N ILE A 74 -0.38 15.08 19.17
CA ILE A 74 0.75 15.97 19.49
C ILE A 74 1.05 15.98 21.00
N GLY A 75 -0.01 15.94 21.82
CA GLY A 75 0.09 15.91 23.28
C GLY A 75 0.82 14.68 23.80
N SER A 76 0.51 13.48 23.27
CA SER A 76 1.16 12.23 23.67
C SER A 76 2.64 12.20 23.29
N ILE A 77 3.01 12.67 22.10
CA ILE A 77 4.41 12.78 21.67
C ILE A 77 5.17 13.76 22.58
N TYR A 78 4.57 14.91 22.91
CA TYR A 78 5.17 15.87 23.84
C TYR A 78 5.28 15.33 25.28
N ALA A 79 4.25 14.57 25.73
CA ALA A 79 4.20 13.91 27.02
C ALA A 79 5.26 12.81 27.16
N ALA A 80 5.54 12.08 26.09
CA ALA A 80 6.60 11.07 25.99
C ALA A 80 8.03 11.68 26.00
N GLY A 81 8.15 13.01 26.10
CA GLY A 81 9.43 13.69 26.34
C GLY A 81 9.97 14.50 25.16
N TYR A 82 9.35 14.42 23.97
CA TYR A 82 9.77 15.24 22.83
C TYR A 82 9.61 16.73 23.12
N THR A 83 10.53 17.53 22.55
CA THR A 83 10.39 18.99 22.50
C THR A 83 9.56 19.43 21.29
N GLY A 84 8.96 20.61 21.34
CA GLY A 84 8.20 21.17 20.21
C GLY A 84 9.02 21.29 18.93
N GLU A 85 10.33 21.53 19.03
CA GLU A 85 11.24 21.52 17.86
C GLU A 85 11.44 20.12 17.29
N GLN A 86 11.53 19.08 18.13
CA GLN A 86 11.65 17.71 17.65
C GLN A 86 10.35 17.24 16.98
N ILE A 87 9.20 17.62 17.53
CA ILE A 87 7.90 17.35 16.91
C ILE A 87 7.84 18.05 15.54
N ASP A 88 8.21 19.34 15.45
CA ASP A 88 8.29 20.06 14.16
C ASP A 88 9.20 19.35 13.15
N SER A 89 10.37 18.84 13.57
CA SER A 89 11.26 18.05 12.70
C SER A 89 10.61 16.77 12.18
N VAL A 90 9.91 16.00 13.03
CA VAL A 90 9.18 14.79 12.63
C VAL A 90 8.11 15.12 11.59
N PHE A 91 7.33 16.18 11.83
CA PHE A 91 6.24 16.58 10.94
C PHE A 91 6.76 17.11 9.58
N LYS A 92 7.92 17.77 9.54
CA LYS A 92 8.53 18.26 8.29
C LYS A 92 8.93 17.17 7.31
N ILE A 93 9.32 15.99 7.81
CA ILE A 93 9.76 14.87 6.98
C ILE A 93 8.64 13.86 6.70
N THR A 94 7.49 14.01 7.35
CA THR A 94 6.34 13.11 7.21
C THR A 94 5.51 13.52 5.99
N LYS A 95 5.26 12.57 5.06
CA LYS A 95 4.34 12.76 3.94
C LYS A 95 2.92 12.42 4.36
N PHE A 96 2.13 13.44 4.73
CA PHE A 96 0.79 13.24 5.30
C PHE A 96 -0.22 12.60 4.36
N GLU A 97 -0.07 12.79 3.05
CA GLU A 97 -0.86 12.09 2.03
C GLU A 97 -0.82 10.57 2.25
N ASN A 98 0.36 10.01 2.54
CA ASN A 98 0.57 8.59 2.83
C ASN A 98 0.14 8.19 4.25
N ILE A 99 -0.05 9.13 5.17
CA ILE A 99 -0.53 8.83 6.53
C ILE A 99 -2.05 8.78 6.56
N ILE A 100 -2.70 9.67 5.81
CA ILE A 100 -4.16 9.77 5.74
C ILE A 100 -4.71 8.69 4.83
N SER A 101 -4.06 8.46 3.69
CA SER A 101 -4.40 7.34 2.82
C SER A 101 -3.68 6.08 3.31
N ASP A 102 -4.40 4.97 3.45
CA ASP A 102 -3.77 3.66 3.66
C ASP A 102 -3.30 3.07 2.31
N GLN A 103 -2.72 3.90 1.44
CA GLN A 103 -2.17 3.43 0.17
C GLN A 103 -0.97 2.54 0.42
N ILE A 104 -1.03 1.33 -0.12
CA ILE A 104 0.01 0.32 0.05
C ILE A 104 0.92 0.40 -1.18
N PRO A 105 2.24 0.62 -1.00
CA PRO A 105 3.18 0.58 -2.11
C PRO A 105 3.08 -0.76 -2.83
N ARG A 106 3.15 -0.76 -4.17
CA ARG A 106 3.13 -2.00 -4.99
C ARG A 106 4.18 -3.02 -4.52
N GLY A 107 5.38 -2.57 -4.13
CA GLY A 107 6.42 -3.42 -3.57
C GLY A 107 6.01 -4.23 -2.32
N ALA A 108 5.04 -3.74 -1.54
CA ALA A 108 4.54 -4.39 -0.33
C ALA A 108 3.35 -5.35 -0.58
N THR A 109 2.77 -5.39 -1.79
CA THR A 109 1.74 -6.38 -2.11
C THR A 109 2.40 -7.70 -2.56
N THR A 110 1.76 -8.86 -2.36
CA THR A 110 2.30 -10.13 -2.89
C THR A 110 1.87 -10.33 -4.34
N LEU A 111 2.52 -11.25 -5.07
CA LEU A 111 2.30 -11.43 -6.50
C LEU A 111 0.82 -11.70 -6.83
N TYR A 112 0.13 -12.46 -5.97
CA TYR A 112 -1.31 -12.68 -6.12
C TYR A 112 -2.09 -11.35 -6.01
N GLU A 113 -1.93 -10.58 -4.93
CA GLU A 113 -2.70 -9.34 -4.76
C GLU A 113 -2.35 -8.27 -5.80
N ARG A 114 -1.13 -8.27 -6.37
CA ARG A 114 -0.78 -7.41 -7.50
C ARG A 114 -1.59 -7.71 -8.73
N ARG A 115 -1.58 -8.98 -9.17
CA ARG A 115 -2.34 -9.44 -10.34
C ARG A 115 -3.83 -9.16 -10.18
N GLU A 116 -4.36 -9.25 -8.97
CA GLU A 116 -5.74 -8.86 -8.69
C GLU A 116 -5.96 -7.35 -8.85
N ASN A 117 -5.14 -6.52 -8.19
CA ASN A 117 -5.29 -5.06 -8.24
C ASN A 117 -5.03 -4.47 -9.64
N GLU A 118 -4.35 -5.21 -10.51
CA GLU A 118 -3.93 -4.79 -11.86
C GLU A 118 -4.82 -5.37 -12.98
N ARG A 119 -5.96 -5.98 -12.63
CA ARG A 119 -6.95 -6.49 -13.61
C ARG A 119 -8.34 -5.86 -13.48
N TYR A 120 -8.62 -5.22 -12.34
CA TYR A 120 -9.96 -4.77 -12.00
C TYR A 120 -10.00 -3.26 -11.74
N ALA A 121 -10.90 -2.57 -12.45
CA ALA A 121 -11.15 -1.14 -12.29
C ALA A 121 -11.96 -0.84 -11.02
N LEU A 122 -12.88 -1.73 -10.66
CA LEU A 122 -13.76 -1.56 -9.50
C LEU A 122 -13.83 -2.85 -8.70
N THR A 123 -13.67 -2.74 -7.39
CA THR A 123 -13.85 -3.85 -6.43
C THR A 123 -14.95 -3.48 -5.43
N LEU A 124 -16.02 -4.24 -5.42
CA LEU A 124 -17.19 -4.04 -4.56
C LEU A 124 -17.35 -5.21 -3.59
N PRO A 125 -17.16 -4.98 -2.28
CA PRO A 125 -17.43 -6.01 -1.30
C PRO A 125 -18.93 -6.24 -1.12
N PHE A 126 -19.33 -7.49 -0.91
CA PHE A 126 -20.73 -7.81 -0.65
C PHE A 126 -20.90 -8.93 0.39
N GLU A 127 -22.02 -8.86 1.09
CA GLU A 127 -22.45 -9.82 2.12
C GLU A 127 -23.95 -10.03 1.97
N ASP A 128 -24.42 -11.27 1.99
CA ASP A 128 -25.83 -11.64 1.79
C ASP A 128 -26.47 -10.97 0.55
N PHE A 129 -25.73 -10.91 -0.56
CA PHE A 129 -26.11 -10.25 -1.83
C PHE A 129 -26.35 -8.74 -1.72
N GLN A 130 -25.94 -8.10 -0.62
CA GLN A 130 -25.98 -6.66 -0.45
C GLN A 130 -24.57 -6.07 -0.58
N LEU A 131 -24.46 -5.04 -1.41
CA LEU A 131 -23.22 -4.27 -1.54
C LEU A 131 -22.92 -3.55 -0.23
N ARG A 132 -21.68 -3.67 0.26
CA ARG A 132 -21.18 -2.93 1.41
C ARG A 132 -20.33 -1.77 0.90
N LEU A 133 -20.62 -0.56 1.37
CA LEU A 133 -19.71 0.57 1.16
C LEU A 133 -18.71 0.62 2.34
N PRO A 134 -17.45 1.02 2.10
CA PRO A 134 -16.49 1.25 3.18
C PRO A 134 -17.06 2.27 4.20
N SER A 135 -16.90 1.98 5.49
CA SER A 135 -17.34 2.87 6.57
C SER A 135 -16.45 4.10 6.77
N SER A 136 -15.22 4.06 6.23
CA SER A 136 -14.23 5.13 6.31
C SER A 136 -13.31 5.12 5.09
N LEU A 137 -12.69 6.27 4.79
CA LEU A 137 -11.70 6.38 3.71
C LEU A 137 -10.39 5.64 4.03
N SER A 138 -10.04 5.54 5.31
CA SER A 138 -8.83 4.91 5.83
C SER A 138 -9.15 4.06 7.07
N LYS A 139 -8.39 2.98 7.27
CA LYS A 139 -8.40 2.15 8.49
C LYS A 139 -7.53 2.77 9.59
N GLY A 140 -6.82 3.87 9.31
CA GLY A 140 -5.96 4.59 10.24
C GLY A 140 -4.72 3.79 10.64
N GLN A 141 -4.26 2.88 9.76
CA GLN A 141 -3.12 2.02 10.08
C GLN A 141 -1.81 2.80 10.04
N ASN A 142 -1.64 3.69 9.05
CA ASN A 142 -0.40 4.45 8.92
C ASN A 142 -0.20 5.43 10.08
N VAL A 143 -1.29 5.98 10.63
CA VAL A 143 -1.27 6.77 11.88
C VAL A 143 -0.79 5.92 13.06
N TYR A 144 -1.37 4.72 13.24
CA TYR A 144 -0.95 3.78 14.28
C TYR A 144 0.53 3.38 14.17
N ASN A 145 1.00 3.08 12.96
CA ASN A 145 2.37 2.70 12.69
C ASN A 145 3.35 3.82 13.06
N LEU A 146 3.03 5.07 12.69
CA LEU A 146 3.85 6.23 13.04
C LEU A 146 3.90 6.46 14.55
N LEU A 147 2.75 6.39 15.23
CA LEU A 147 2.68 6.54 16.69
C LEU A 147 3.48 5.45 17.40
N SER A 148 3.37 4.20 16.96
CA SER A 148 4.10 3.07 17.54
C SER A 148 5.62 3.25 17.39
N GLN A 149 6.08 3.77 16.25
CA GLN A 149 7.49 4.09 16.03
C GLN A 149 7.98 5.25 16.92
N LEU A 150 7.20 6.33 17.04
CA LEU A 150 7.60 7.53 17.80
C LEU A 150 7.52 7.33 19.32
N LEU A 151 6.73 6.38 19.79
CA LEU A 151 6.45 6.19 21.22
C LEU A 151 7.07 4.89 21.78
N ILE A 152 7.91 4.21 21.01
CA ILE A 152 8.53 2.95 21.45
C ILE A 152 9.38 3.08 22.70
N HIS A 153 10.10 4.19 22.91
CA HIS A 153 10.91 4.38 24.12
C HIS A 153 10.07 4.51 25.40
N VAL A 154 8.74 4.56 25.27
CA VAL A 154 7.77 4.49 26.37
C VAL A 154 6.72 3.38 26.14
N SER A 155 7.03 2.35 25.33
CA SER A 155 6.10 1.25 25.03
C SER A 155 5.64 0.49 26.27
N ASP A 156 6.52 0.38 27.26
CA ASP A 156 6.28 -0.38 28.49
C ASP A 156 5.54 0.45 29.56
N VAL A 157 5.20 1.70 29.26
CA VAL A 157 4.47 2.60 30.17
C VAL A 157 2.96 2.44 29.95
N GLU A 158 2.36 1.48 30.66
CA GLU A 158 0.91 1.26 30.60
C GLU A 158 0.09 2.30 31.38
N ASP A 159 0.66 2.89 32.42
CA ASP A 159 0.00 3.94 33.23
C ASP A 159 0.49 5.30 32.76
N PHE A 160 -0.37 6.08 32.10
CA PHE A 160 0.03 7.34 31.47
C PHE A 160 0.36 8.43 32.50
N GLU A 161 0.07 8.22 33.79
CA GLU A 161 0.56 9.09 34.86
C GLU A 161 2.08 8.95 35.09
N LYS A 162 2.70 7.87 34.60
CA LYS A 162 4.15 7.60 34.71
C LYS A 162 4.95 8.06 33.49
N LEU A 163 4.31 8.63 32.47
CA LEU A 163 5.01 9.25 31.35
C LEU A 163 5.87 10.44 31.84
N PRO A 164 6.89 10.87 31.06
CA PRO A 164 7.73 12.01 31.42
C PRO A 164 6.93 13.27 31.76
N ILE A 165 5.76 13.45 31.14
CA ILE A 165 4.70 14.35 31.62
C ILE A 165 3.40 13.51 31.67
N PRO A 166 2.71 13.44 32.82
CA PRO A 166 1.41 12.77 32.93
C PRO A 166 0.43 13.20 31.83
N PHE A 167 -0.29 12.22 31.26
CA PHE A 167 -1.14 12.43 30.10
C PHE A 167 -2.45 11.66 30.18
N PHE A 168 -3.52 12.24 29.64
CA PHE A 168 -4.69 11.48 29.23
C PHE A 168 -5.25 12.04 27.91
N CYS A 169 -6.00 11.22 27.19
CA CYS A 169 -6.81 11.69 26.07
C CYS A 169 -8.26 11.24 26.19
N VAL A 170 -9.12 11.87 25.38
CA VAL A 170 -10.55 11.52 25.33
C VAL A 170 -10.87 10.84 24.01
N ALA A 171 -11.68 9.79 24.09
CA ALA A 171 -12.32 9.15 22.95
C ALA A 171 -13.83 9.07 23.19
N THR A 172 -14.58 8.70 22.16
CA THR A 172 -16.03 8.50 22.24
C THR A 172 -16.36 7.06 21.92
N ASP A 173 -17.15 6.40 22.75
CA ASP A 173 -17.73 5.10 22.40
C ASP A 173 -18.83 5.30 21.35
N ILE A 174 -18.64 4.77 20.15
CA ILE A 174 -19.57 4.97 19.03
C ILE A 174 -20.90 4.22 19.22
N THR A 175 -20.92 3.20 20.08
CA THR A 175 -22.11 2.36 20.31
C THR A 175 -23.05 2.96 21.35
N THR A 176 -22.50 3.65 22.37
CA THR A 176 -23.27 4.24 23.46
C THR A 176 -23.33 5.78 23.41
N GLY A 177 -22.41 6.42 22.68
CA GLY A 177 -22.20 7.87 22.70
C GLY A 177 -21.53 8.37 23.98
N GLU A 178 -21.05 7.47 24.85
CA GLU A 178 -20.37 7.82 26.08
C GLU A 178 -18.96 8.34 25.81
N GLU A 179 -18.56 9.28 26.65
CA GLU A 179 -17.19 9.76 26.69
C GLU A 179 -16.30 8.76 27.45
N VAL A 180 -15.12 8.50 26.90
CA VAL A 180 -14.13 7.60 27.50
C VAL A 180 -12.81 8.33 27.69
N VAL A 181 -12.34 8.40 28.94
CA VAL A 181 -11.01 8.90 29.28
C VAL A 181 -10.02 7.76 29.15
N LEU A 182 -8.99 7.97 28.34
CA LEU A 182 -7.90 7.03 28.11
C LEU A 182 -6.64 7.55 28.80
N ASP A 183 -6.37 7.01 29.99
CA ASP A 183 -5.22 7.31 30.85
C ASP A 183 -4.34 6.08 31.14
N SER A 184 -4.64 4.94 30.49
CA SER A 184 -3.85 3.71 30.60
C SER A 184 -3.96 2.79 29.37
N GLY A 185 -3.10 1.77 29.32
CA GLY A 185 -3.00 0.76 28.26
C GLY A 185 -1.85 1.03 27.29
N TYR A 186 -1.95 0.54 26.05
CA TYR A 186 -0.95 0.81 25.02
C TYR A 186 -1.14 2.22 24.42
N LEU A 187 -0.22 3.13 24.72
CA LEU A 187 -0.33 4.56 24.39
C LEU A 187 -0.62 4.83 22.89
N PRO A 188 0.09 4.23 21.91
CA PRO A 188 -0.23 4.42 20.49
C PRO A 188 -1.67 4.04 20.13
N ARG A 189 -2.21 2.96 20.72
CA ARG A 189 -3.58 2.51 20.47
C ARG A 189 -4.60 3.48 21.05
N ALA A 190 -4.39 3.94 22.28
CA ALA A 190 -5.27 4.91 22.94
C ALA A 190 -5.34 6.24 22.16
N VAL A 191 -4.17 6.75 21.74
CA VAL A 191 -4.07 7.98 20.96
C VAL A 191 -4.69 7.82 19.57
N ASN A 192 -4.49 6.68 18.91
CA ASN A 192 -5.11 6.38 17.62
C ASN A 192 -6.65 6.35 17.73
N ALA A 193 -7.19 5.80 18.82
CA ALA A 193 -8.64 5.83 19.08
C ALA A 193 -9.17 7.26 19.24
N SER A 194 -8.47 8.11 20.01
CA SER A 194 -8.83 9.51 20.20
C SER A 194 -8.81 10.32 18.90
N GLY A 195 -7.97 9.93 17.92
CA GLY A 195 -7.85 10.57 16.61
C GLY A 195 -8.60 9.90 15.46
N ALA A 196 -9.44 8.89 15.74
CA ALA A 196 -10.19 8.15 14.73
C ALA A 196 -11.40 8.94 14.21
N LEU A 197 -11.12 10.05 13.50
CA LEU A 197 -12.11 11.01 13.00
C LEU A 197 -13.19 10.31 12.15
N PRO A 198 -14.49 10.45 12.51
CA PRO A 198 -15.59 9.82 11.77
C PRO A 198 -15.53 10.10 10.27
N SER A 199 -15.92 9.11 9.44
CA SER A 199 -15.86 9.09 7.96
C SER A 199 -14.45 9.07 7.35
N LEU A 200 -13.44 9.59 8.04
CA LEU A 200 -12.05 9.58 7.56
C LEU A 200 -11.30 8.33 8.02
N PHE A 201 -11.34 8.03 9.32
CA PHE A 201 -10.64 6.91 9.93
C PHE A 201 -11.62 5.93 10.58
N ALA A 202 -11.32 4.63 10.47
CA ALA A 202 -12.11 3.59 11.11
C ALA A 202 -12.02 3.68 12.65
N PRO A 203 -13.12 3.42 13.38
CA PRO A 203 -13.09 3.27 14.84
C PRO A 203 -12.08 2.22 15.31
N VAL A 204 -11.59 2.37 16.54
CA VAL A 204 -10.58 1.51 17.17
C VAL A 204 -11.21 0.76 18.34
N GLN A 205 -11.16 -0.57 18.28
CA GLN A 205 -11.61 -1.42 19.39
C GLN A 205 -10.57 -1.41 20.53
N ILE A 206 -11.01 -1.11 21.76
CA ILE A 206 -10.19 -1.24 22.99
C ILE A 206 -11.05 -1.97 24.04
N GLY A 207 -10.67 -3.20 24.38
CA GLY A 207 -11.51 -4.09 25.19
C GLY A 207 -12.83 -4.36 24.49
N ASP A 208 -13.95 -4.17 25.19
CA ASP A 208 -15.31 -4.34 24.65
C ASP A 208 -15.87 -3.07 23.99
N ARG A 209 -15.14 -1.94 24.04
CA ARG A 209 -15.60 -0.65 23.51
C ARG A 209 -15.07 -0.39 22.10
N LEU A 210 -15.96 0.08 21.23
CA LEU A 210 -15.60 0.56 19.88
C LEU A 210 -15.48 2.08 19.92
N LEU A 211 -14.25 2.58 19.88
CA LEU A 211 -13.94 3.99 20.13
C LEU A 211 -13.70 4.76 18.84
N THR A 212 -14.22 5.98 18.77
CA THR A 212 -13.96 6.97 17.72
C THR A 212 -13.44 8.27 18.34
N ASP A 213 -13.21 9.28 17.50
CA ASP A 213 -12.62 10.56 17.88
C ASP A 213 -13.31 11.18 19.11
N GLY A 214 -12.49 11.63 20.07
CA GLY A 214 -13.00 12.27 21.29
C GLY A 214 -13.66 13.62 21.04
N GLY A 215 -13.41 14.24 19.89
CA GLY A 215 -14.01 15.50 19.46
C GLY A 215 -15.50 15.39 19.21
N VAL A 216 -16.06 14.18 19.21
CA VAL A 216 -17.49 13.96 19.30
C VAL A 216 -17.97 14.38 20.69
N THR A 217 -17.53 13.76 21.79
CA THR A 217 -18.02 14.09 23.14
C THR A 217 -17.37 15.31 23.78
N ASP A 218 -16.04 15.39 23.79
CA ASP A 218 -15.27 16.43 24.46
C ASP A 218 -13.96 16.73 23.72
N ASN A 219 -14.07 17.71 22.82
CA ASN A 219 -12.96 18.16 22.02
C ASN A 219 -11.95 19.06 22.76
N TYR A 220 -12.25 19.47 24.01
CA TYR A 220 -11.40 20.34 24.82
C TYR A 220 -11.52 19.99 26.31
N PRO A 221 -10.78 18.97 26.80
CA PRO A 221 -10.99 18.35 28.11
C PRO A 221 -10.46 19.13 29.31
N VAL A 222 -10.72 20.43 29.36
CA VAL A 222 -10.22 21.35 30.40
C VAL A 222 -10.75 21.03 31.79
N GLU A 223 -12.00 20.58 31.91
CA GLU A 223 -12.63 20.34 33.20
C GLU A 223 -11.99 19.14 33.91
N LYS A 224 -11.71 18.07 33.16
CA LYS A 224 -10.99 16.89 33.66
C LYS A 224 -9.56 17.21 34.03
N LEU A 225 -8.87 18.03 33.22
CA LEU A 225 -7.52 18.45 33.55
C LEU A 225 -7.50 19.30 34.82
N ARG A 226 -8.48 20.21 35.00
CA ARG A 226 -8.63 20.97 36.25
C ARG A 226 -8.87 20.04 37.43
N ALA A 227 -9.68 18.99 37.26
CA ALA A 227 -9.95 17.98 38.30
C ALA A 227 -8.70 17.18 38.72
N LYS A 228 -7.67 17.07 37.87
CA LYS A 228 -6.35 16.51 38.21
C LYS A 228 -5.50 17.46 39.09
N GLY A 229 -6.04 18.60 39.53
CA GLY A 229 -5.41 19.48 40.52
C GLY A 229 -4.41 20.47 39.92
N MET A 230 -4.64 20.93 38.68
CA MET A 230 -3.82 21.95 38.02
C MET A 230 -4.23 23.36 38.46
N ASP A 231 -3.26 24.12 38.99
CA ASP A 231 -3.46 25.49 39.47
C ASP A 231 -3.65 26.46 38.29
N ILE A 232 -2.90 26.25 37.22
CA ILE A 232 -2.94 27.08 36.00
C ILE A 232 -3.12 26.17 34.80
N ILE A 233 -4.06 26.50 33.92
CA ILE A 233 -4.26 25.81 32.65
C ILE A 233 -3.92 26.73 31.48
N ILE A 234 -2.92 26.30 30.71
CA ILE A 234 -2.65 26.79 29.36
C ILE A 234 -3.47 25.92 28.42
N GLY A 235 -4.18 26.51 27.47
CA GLY A 235 -4.95 25.71 26.53
C GLY A 235 -4.98 26.29 25.14
N VAL A 236 -4.86 25.38 24.17
CA VAL A 236 -4.78 25.70 22.74
C VAL A 236 -6.01 25.17 22.04
N ASP A 237 -6.75 26.07 21.43
CA ASP A 237 -8.01 25.79 20.75
C ASP A 237 -7.84 25.98 19.25
N VAL A 238 -7.96 24.88 18.52
CA VAL A 238 -7.85 24.79 17.05
C VAL A 238 -9.14 24.26 16.42
N GLN A 239 -10.27 24.49 17.08
CA GLN A 239 -11.56 23.97 16.65
C GLN A 239 -12.12 24.74 15.45
N ASP A 240 -13.04 24.10 14.73
CA ASP A 240 -13.74 24.70 13.60
C ASP A 240 -14.77 25.75 14.07
N ASP A 241 -14.83 26.86 13.35
CA ASP A 241 -16.03 27.69 13.28
C ASP A 241 -17.10 27.01 12.41
N LEU A 242 -18.31 27.59 12.37
CA LEU A 242 -19.38 27.08 11.51
C LEU A 242 -18.96 27.21 10.02
N LYS A 243 -19.07 26.10 9.27
CA LYS A 243 -18.76 26.03 7.84
C LYS A 243 -19.66 26.91 7.00
N ASP A 244 -19.13 27.41 5.90
CA ASP A 244 -19.91 28.20 4.93
C ASP A 244 -20.77 27.31 4.00
N ARG A 245 -21.63 27.95 3.18
CA ARG A 245 -22.54 27.21 2.28
C ARG A 245 -21.81 26.32 1.27
N LYS A 246 -20.63 26.72 0.79
CA LYS A 246 -19.85 25.96 -0.20
C LYS A 246 -19.22 24.72 0.45
N GLU A 247 -18.80 24.83 1.71
CA GLU A 247 -18.23 23.73 2.49
C GLU A 247 -19.28 22.67 2.92
N LEU A 248 -20.57 22.95 2.73
CA LEU A 248 -21.70 22.08 3.07
C LEU A 248 -22.31 21.34 1.85
N GLU A 249 -21.65 21.37 0.69
CA GLU A 249 -22.13 20.67 -0.52
C GLU A 249 -21.92 19.14 -0.46
N SER A 250 -21.11 18.64 0.48
CA SER A 250 -20.86 17.20 0.67
C SER A 250 -21.55 16.64 1.92
N ALA A 251 -21.96 15.38 1.86
CA ALA A 251 -22.56 14.68 2.99
C ALA A 251 -21.64 14.66 4.23
N THR A 252 -20.33 14.47 4.01
CA THR A 252 -19.31 14.53 5.08
C THR A 252 -19.18 15.94 5.65
N GLY A 253 -19.27 16.98 4.80
CA GLY A 253 -19.31 18.38 5.20
C GLY A 253 -20.45 18.68 6.18
N ILE A 254 -21.66 18.19 5.85
CA ILE A 254 -22.87 18.33 6.67
C ILE A 254 -22.74 17.58 8.00
N LEU A 255 -22.28 16.32 7.99
CA LEU A 255 -22.11 15.53 9.21
C LEU A 255 -21.10 16.17 10.17
N ALA A 256 -19.98 16.69 9.65
CA ALA A 256 -18.99 17.41 10.46
C ALA A 256 -19.57 18.71 11.07
N GLN A 257 -20.40 19.44 10.31
CA GLN A 257 -21.08 20.64 10.80
C GLN A 257 -22.03 20.34 11.96
N ILE A 258 -22.78 19.23 11.87
CA ILE A 258 -23.67 18.77 12.95
C ILE A 258 -22.87 18.52 14.23
N ASN A 259 -21.71 17.87 14.14
CA ASN A 259 -20.84 17.66 15.30
C ASN A 259 -20.29 18.98 15.86
N ASN A 260 -19.89 19.91 14.99
CA ASN A 260 -19.30 21.20 15.41
C ASN A 260 -20.26 22.08 16.23
N PHE A 261 -21.58 21.99 16.04
CA PHE A 261 -22.55 22.78 16.82
C PHE A 261 -22.39 22.56 18.33
N ARG A 262 -22.28 21.29 18.75
CA ARG A 262 -22.11 20.94 20.17
C ARG A 262 -20.77 21.44 20.70
N THR A 263 -19.72 21.27 19.90
CA THR A 263 -18.35 21.65 20.24
C THR A 263 -18.22 23.16 20.50
N ILE A 264 -18.79 23.99 19.61
CA ILE A 264 -18.79 25.45 19.75
C ILE A 264 -19.59 25.89 20.99
N ASP A 265 -20.75 25.26 21.23
CA ASP A 265 -21.57 25.60 22.40
C ASP A 265 -20.86 25.29 23.72
N ALA A 266 -20.18 24.13 23.80
CA ALA A 266 -19.39 23.75 24.97
C ALA A 266 -18.26 24.74 25.30
N MET A 267 -17.67 25.38 24.29
CA MET A 267 -16.59 26.35 24.49
C MET A 267 -17.03 27.63 25.19
N LYS A 268 -18.32 28.00 25.16
CA LYS A 268 -18.84 29.13 25.94
C LYS A 268 -18.61 28.96 27.45
N VAL A 269 -18.63 27.72 27.93
CA VAL A 269 -18.40 27.37 29.33
C VAL A 269 -16.92 27.03 29.60
N LYS A 270 -16.24 26.41 28.63
CA LYS A 270 -14.88 25.89 28.80
C LYS A 270 -13.80 26.97 28.63
N ALA A 271 -13.92 27.88 27.66
CA ALA A 271 -12.90 28.92 27.44
C ALA A 271 -12.68 29.83 28.67
N PRO A 272 -13.72 30.27 29.41
CA PRO A 272 -13.52 31.05 30.64
C PRO A 272 -12.84 30.28 31.78
N LYS A 273 -12.80 28.94 31.72
CA LYS A 273 -12.12 28.09 32.71
C LYS A 273 -10.63 27.88 32.39
N THR A 274 -10.13 28.41 31.28
CA THR A 274 -8.73 28.35 30.87
C THR A 274 -8.01 29.65 31.24
N ASP A 275 -6.93 29.57 32.03
CA ASP A 275 -6.22 30.74 32.53
C ASP A 275 -5.42 31.45 31.43
N ILE A 276 -4.77 30.67 30.55
CA ILE A 276 -4.06 31.18 29.36
C ILE A 276 -4.65 30.51 28.13
N TYR A 277 -5.70 31.12 27.57
CA TYR A 277 -6.41 30.63 26.40
C TYR A 277 -5.77 31.15 25.10
N ILE A 278 -5.28 30.24 24.26
CA ILE A 278 -4.58 30.49 23.00
C ILE A 278 -5.45 30.01 21.84
N THR A 279 -5.74 30.91 20.89
CA THR A 279 -6.58 30.66 19.72
C THR A 279 -5.81 31.03 18.44
N PRO A 280 -5.13 30.09 17.78
CA PRO A 280 -4.54 30.27 16.46
C PRO A 280 -5.58 30.67 15.39
N ASP A 281 -5.19 31.50 14.41
CA ASP A 281 -6.08 31.81 13.27
C ASP A 281 -5.98 30.69 12.23
N ILE A 282 -6.98 29.81 12.25
CA ILE A 282 -7.04 28.58 11.44
C ILE A 282 -8.24 28.56 10.49
N THR A 283 -8.89 29.71 10.32
CA THR A 283 -10.11 29.87 9.50
C THR A 283 -9.88 29.55 8.02
N LYS A 284 -8.65 29.71 7.53
CA LYS A 284 -8.26 29.49 6.12
C LYS A 284 -7.93 28.04 5.78
N PHE A 285 -7.89 27.15 6.77
CA PHE A 285 -7.51 25.76 6.60
C PHE A 285 -8.71 24.85 6.84
N SER A 286 -8.68 23.64 6.29
CA SER A 286 -9.64 22.58 6.59
C SER A 286 -9.01 21.53 7.50
N VAL A 287 -9.81 20.58 7.99
CA VAL A 287 -9.32 19.43 8.79
C VAL A 287 -8.39 18.49 8.00
N ILE A 288 -8.34 18.61 6.67
CA ILE A 288 -7.48 17.80 5.79
C ILE A 288 -6.36 18.62 5.10
N SER A 289 -6.14 19.89 5.47
CA SER A 289 -5.13 20.77 4.86
C SER A 289 -3.69 20.50 5.36
N PHE A 290 -3.24 19.25 5.32
CA PHE A 290 -1.92 18.87 5.85
C PHE A 290 -0.74 19.45 5.03
N ASP A 291 -0.95 19.74 3.74
CA ASP A 291 0.07 20.38 2.87
C ASP A 291 0.42 21.80 3.31
N ASP A 292 -0.53 22.48 3.98
CA ASP A 292 -0.32 23.80 4.57
C ASP A 292 0.32 23.74 5.97
N GLY A 293 0.78 22.58 6.41
CA GLY A 293 1.26 22.35 7.78
C GLY A 293 2.26 23.38 8.29
N ARG A 294 3.21 23.84 7.45
CA ARG A 294 4.17 24.91 7.82
C ARG A 294 3.48 26.23 8.16
N LYS A 295 2.42 26.60 7.43
CA LYS A 295 1.64 27.81 7.68
C LYS A 295 0.85 27.65 8.98
N ILE A 296 0.21 26.50 9.18
CA ILE A 296 -0.58 26.19 10.38
C ILE A 296 0.29 26.23 11.65
N ILE A 297 1.48 25.62 11.62
CA ILE A 297 2.45 25.67 12.73
C ILE A 297 2.81 27.13 13.07
N ASN A 298 3.01 27.97 12.05
CA ASN A 298 3.35 29.38 12.25
C ASN A 298 2.20 30.18 12.90
N GLU A 299 0.95 29.89 12.57
CA GLU A 299 -0.21 30.52 13.23
C GLU A 299 -0.26 30.19 14.73
N GLY A 300 0.14 28.96 15.11
CA GLY A 300 0.33 28.58 16.51
C GLY A 300 1.39 29.42 17.23
N VAL A 301 2.53 29.67 16.58
CA VAL A 301 3.60 30.55 17.10
C VAL A 301 3.07 31.97 17.29
N ILE A 302 2.37 32.51 16.28
CA ILE A 302 1.83 33.87 16.30
C ILE A 302 0.83 34.03 17.45
N ALA A 303 -0.14 33.13 17.59
CA ALA A 303 -1.15 33.21 18.63
C ALA A 303 -0.57 33.06 20.04
N THR A 304 0.41 32.17 20.22
CA THR A 304 1.08 31.99 21.50
C THR A 304 1.88 33.23 21.89
N ARG A 305 2.56 33.86 20.93
CA ARG A 305 3.29 35.14 21.17
C ARG A 305 2.37 36.28 21.59
N LYS A 306 1.09 36.29 21.17
CA LYS A 306 0.11 37.28 21.67
C LYS A 306 -0.18 37.12 23.18
N LYS A 307 0.12 35.97 23.77
CA LYS A 307 -0.05 35.68 25.21
C LYS A 307 1.27 35.67 25.99
N MET A 308 2.34 36.22 25.40
CA MET A 308 3.70 36.21 25.95
C MET A 308 3.78 36.74 27.38
N ASP A 309 3.07 37.83 27.69
CA ASP A 309 3.14 38.46 29.02
C ASP A 309 2.56 37.56 30.12
N ALA A 310 1.44 36.87 29.85
CA ALA A 310 0.87 35.89 30.76
C ALA A 310 1.76 34.63 30.88
N LEU A 311 2.31 34.16 29.76
CA LEU A 311 3.18 32.98 29.72
C LEU A 311 4.49 33.21 30.50
N LYS A 312 5.07 34.40 30.45
CA LYS A 312 6.28 34.76 31.23
C LYS A 312 6.03 34.75 32.74
N GLN A 313 4.80 35.03 33.19
CA GLN A 313 4.47 35.02 34.62
C GLN A 313 4.42 33.61 35.21
N VAL A 314 4.23 32.60 34.36
CA VAL A 314 4.14 31.19 34.76
C VAL A 314 5.38 30.38 34.35
N ALA A 315 6.37 31.03 33.75
CA ALA A 315 7.65 30.43 33.41
C ALA A 315 8.32 29.88 34.68
N THR A 316 8.92 28.70 34.57
CA THR A 316 9.58 28.03 35.70
C THR A 316 11.05 28.43 35.73
N PRO A 317 11.52 29.20 36.72
CA PRO A 317 12.89 29.72 36.73
C PRO A 317 13.93 28.59 36.65
N GLY A 318 14.84 28.69 35.68
CA GLY A 318 15.92 27.71 35.47
C GLY A 318 15.48 26.38 34.84
N TYR A 319 14.20 26.18 34.55
CA TYR A 319 13.74 25.00 33.84
C TYR A 319 14.04 25.11 32.34
N ARG A 320 14.60 24.04 31.79
CA ARG A 320 14.74 23.85 30.35
C ARG A 320 14.35 22.42 30.03
N LYS A 321 13.35 22.23 29.17
CA LYS A 321 12.96 20.88 28.75
C LYS A 321 14.17 20.21 28.09
N PRO A 322 14.62 19.05 28.59
CA PRO A 322 15.73 18.34 27.96
C PRO A 322 15.31 17.86 26.58
N LYS A 323 16.23 17.92 25.62
CA LYS A 323 16.00 17.27 24.32
C LYS A 323 16.04 15.77 24.54
N LEU A 324 14.98 15.08 24.11
CA LEU A 324 14.96 13.62 24.13
C LEU A 324 16.09 13.10 23.22
N LYS A 325 16.96 12.27 23.77
CA LYS A 325 17.92 11.50 22.99
C LYS A 325 17.28 10.14 22.75
N VAL A 326 16.72 9.95 21.57
CA VAL A 326 16.26 8.62 21.15
C VAL A 326 17.49 7.91 20.62
N ASP A 327 17.90 6.82 21.25
CA ASP A 327 18.88 5.91 20.65
C ASP A 327 18.21 5.30 19.41
N GLN A 328 18.51 5.89 18.25
CA GLN A 328 18.04 5.45 16.94
C GLN A 328 18.77 4.16 16.54
N ALA A 329 18.62 3.10 17.32
CA ALA A 329 18.89 1.79 16.78
C ALA A 329 17.79 1.54 15.74
N ASP A 330 18.13 1.75 14.46
CA ASP A 330 17.22 1.51 13.32
C ASP A 330 16.76 0.05 13.26
N SER A 331 17.43 -0.82 14.01
CA SER A 331 17.09 -2.22 14.18
C SER A 331 17.31 -2.71 15.61
N PHE A 332 16.58 -3.75 15.98
CA PHE A 332 16.71 -4.42 17.27
C PHE A 332 16.61 -5.93 17.10
N TYR A 333 17.16 -6.68 18.06
CA TYR A 333 17.03 -8.13 18.06
C TYR A 333 15.65 -8.50 18.58
N LEU A 334 14.91 -9.28 17.78
CA LEU A 334 13.58 -9.77 18.09
C LEU A 334 13.69 -11.26 18.40
N ASP A 335 13.22 -11.70 19.56
CA ASP A 335 13.30 -13.09 20.01
C ASP A 335 12.12 -13.92 19.49
N HIS A 336 10.90 -13.40 19.65
CA HIS A 336 9.66 -14.11 19.35
C HIS A 336 8.58 -13.21 18.71
N ILE A 337 7.74 -13.84 17.89
CA ILE A 337 6.54 -13.22 17.31
C ILE A 337 5.31 -14.02 17.74
N TYR A 338 4.41 -13.36 18.45
CA TYR A 338 3.09 -13.90 18.81
C TYR A 338 2.04 -13.38 17.84
N VAL A 339 1.09 -14.24 17.49
CA VAL A 339 -0.02 -13.89 16.59
C VAL A 339 -1.31 -14.25 17.28
N ASN A 340 -2.20 -13.27 17.43
CA ASN A 340 -3.46 -13.36 18.13
C ASN A 340 -4.62 -12.86 17.25
N GLY A 341 -5.84 -13.33 17.53
CA GLY A 341 -7.06 -12.90 16.83
C GLY A 341 -7.31 -13.60 15.48
N ASN A 342 -6.42 -14.52 15.08
CA ASN A 342 -6.55 -15.29 13.85
C ASN A 342 -7.47 -16.52 14.06
N MET A 343 -8.58 -16.56 13.34
CA MET A 343 -9.59 -17.63 13.40
C MET A 343 -9.65 -18.44 12.09
N ARG A 344 -9.74 -17.77 10.95
CA ARG A 344 -9.81 -18.36 9.59
C ARG A 344 -8.46 -18.33 8.88
N TYR A 345 -7.53 -17.51 9.35
CA TYR A 345 -6.16 -17.47 8.85
C TYR A 345 -5.18 -18.15 9.80
N THR A 346 -4.34 -19.02 9.26
CA THR A 346 -3.33 -19.73 10.07
C THR A 346 -2.17 -18.81 10.48
N ARG A 347 -1.50 -19.12 11.60
CA ARG A 347 -0.26 -18.40 12.00
C ARG A 347 0.80 -18.43 10.89
N ALA A 348 0.94 -19.55 10.20
CA ALA A 348 1.89 -19.72 9.10
C ALA A 348 1.62 -18.75 7.93
N TYR A 349 0.34 -18.58 7.57
CA TYR A 349 -0.09 -17.61 6.57
C TYR A 349 0.28 -16.18 6.99
N ILE A 350 -0.07 -15.80 8.22
CA ILE A 350 0.20 -14.45 8.74
C ILE A 350 1.70 -14.17 8.75
N LEU A 351 2.51 -15.07 9.29
CA LEU A 351 3.97 -14.89 9.32
C LEU A 351 4.59 -14.89 7.92
N GLY A 352 4.10 -15.73 7.01
CA GLY A 352 4.59 -15.76 5.63
C GLY A 352 4.27 -14.49 4.85
N LYS A 353 3.12 -13.87 5.10
CA LYS A 353 2.78 -12.54 4.57
C LYS A 353 3.54 -11.43 5.31
N PHE A 354 3.77 -11.55 6.61
CA PHE A 354 4.50 -10.57 7.42
C PHE A 354 5.99 -10.48 7.06
N LYS A 355 6.60 -11.59 6.61
CA LYS A 355 7.99 -11.68 6.10
C LYS A 355 9.08 -11.26 7.10
N ILE A 356 8.82 -11.42 8.40
CA ILE A 356 9.84 -11.27 9.44
C ILE A 356 10.03 -12.61 10.12
N ASN A 357 11.29 -13.04 10.21
CA ASN A 357 11.69 -14.23 10.94
C ASN A 357 12.21 -13.84 12.32
N ALA A 358 11.83 -14.62 13.35
CA ALA A 358 12.38 -14.52 14.69
C ALA A 358 12.92 -15.90 15.11
N PRO A 359 14.07 -15.97 15.81
CA PRO A 359 14.83 -14.84 16.33
C PRO A 359 15.71 -14.15 15.25
N GLY A 360 15.91 -12.84 15.33
CA GLY A 360 16.69 -12.09 14.33
C GLY A 360 16.73 -10.57 14.51
N LEU A 361 17.60 -9.89 13.76
CA LEU A 361 17.67 -8.43 13.73
C LEU A 361 16.55 -7.88 12.82
N VAL A 362 15.73 -6.96 13.34
CA VAL A 362 14.54 -6.42 12.66
C VAL A 362 14.51 -4.91 12.80
N SER A 363 14.21 -4.21 11.71
CA SER A 363 13.98 -2.76 11.71
C SER A 363 12.49 -2.41 11.81
N TYR A 364 12.19 -1.16 12.18
CA TYR A 364 10.81 -0.65 12.09
C TYR A 364 10.28 -0.64 10.67
N GLU A 365 11.16 -0.42 9.70
CA GLU A 365 10.81 -0.48 8.30
C GLU A 365 10.35 -1.89 7.90
N ASP A 366 11.01 -2.93 8.42
CA ASP A 366 10.59 -4.32 8.21
C ASP A 366 9.22 -4.58 8.81
N ILE A 367 8.94 -4.10 10.04
CA ILE A 367 7.63 -4.24 10.69
C ILE A 367 6.56 -3.52 9.89
N ARG A 368 6.81 -2.27 9.48
CA ARG A 368 5.89 -1.49 8.64
C ARG A 368 5.62 -2.21 7.32
N ASN A 369 6.65 -2.74 6.67
CA ASN A 369 6.51 -3.50 5.43
C ASN A 369 5.71 -4.79 5.66
N GLY A 370 5.93 -5.48 6.78
CA GLY A 370 5.15 -6.65 7.19
C GLY A 370 3.67 -6.35 7.41
N VAL A 371 3.36 -5.24 8.10
CA VAL A 371 1.98 -4.75 8.28
C VAL A 371 1.36 -4.40 6.92
N ASN A 372 2.08 -3.69 6.06
CA ASN A 372 1.62 -3.34 4.71
C ASN A 372 1.32 -4.60 3.88
N ASN A 373 2.16 -5.64 3.96
CA ASN A 373 1.91 -6.91 3.30
C ASN A 373 0.62 -7.57 3.79
N LEU A 374 0.35 -7.54 5.10
CA LEU A 374 -0.88 -8.09 5.67
C LEU A 374 -2.11 -7.26 5.28
N GLN A 375 -1.99 -5.92 5.26
CA GLN A 375 -3.08 -5.04 4.81
C GLN A 375 -3.43 -5.29 3.34
N ALA A 376 -2.43 -5.53 2.48
CA ALA A 376 -2.60 -5.74 1.05
C ALA A 376 -3.53 -6.92 0.74
N THR A 377 -3.53 -7.93 1.62
CA THR A 377 -4.39 -9.11 1.49
C THR A 377 -5.88 -8.77 1.57
N ASN A 378 -6.26 -7.62 2.15
CA ASN A 378 -7.63 -7.28 2.50
C ASN A 378 -8.35 -8.33 3.38
N ASN A 379 -7.59 -9.19 4.05
CA ASN A 379 -8.12 -10.25 4.91
C ASN A 379 -8.36 -9.78 6.35
N PHE A 380 -7.81 -8.63 6.71
CA PHE A 380 -7.87 -8.07 8.06
C PHE A 380 -8.45 -6.65 8.02
N THR A 381 -9.40 -6.38 8.92
CA THR A 381 -9.96 -5.03 9.17
C THR A 381 -9.00 -4.19 9.97
N LYS A 382 -8.29 -4.78 10.93
CA LYS A 382 -7.27 -4.12 11.76
C LYS A 382 -6.06 -5.03 11.99
N ILE A 383 -4.87 -4.44 12.01
CA ILE A 383 -3.62 -5.13 12.35
C ILE A 383 -2.93 -4.29 13.42
N ASN A 384 -3.07 -4.68 14.68
CA ASN A 384 -2.34 -4.05 15.78
C ASN A 384 -1.06 -4.84 16.04
N TYR A 385 0.00 -4.13 16.44
CA TYR A 385 1.19 -4.76 16.95
C TYR A 385 1.73 -3.98 18.15
N GLU A 386 2.29 -4.72 19.10
CA GLU A 386 2.93 -4.19 20.30
C GLU A 386 4.32 -4.82 20.41
N ILE A 387 5.33 -3.99 20.68
CA ILE A 387 6.69 -4.44 20.95
C ILE A 387 6.87 -4.33 22.46
N LEU A 388 7.12 -5.47 23.09
CA LEU A 388 7.26 -5.60 24.54
C LEU A 388 8.70 -5.99 24.85
N GLU A 389 9.30 -5.39 25.88
CA GLU A 389 10.60 -5.78 26.39
C GLU A 389 10.43 -6.50 27.75
N ASP A 390 10.85 -7.76 27.84
CA ASP A 390 10.83 -8.55 29.08
C ASP A 390 12.19 -9.22 29.30
N ASP A 391 12.81 -8.98 30.47
CA ASP A 391 14.12 -9.52 30.87
C ASP A 391 15.23 -9.37 29.80
N GLY A 392 15.22 -8.25 29.07
CA GLY A 392 16.18 -7.95 27.99
C GLY A 392 15.92 -8.68 26.66
N ARG A 393 14.79 -9.39 26.54
CA ARG A 393 14.26 -9.97 25.31
C ARG A 393 13.17 -9.08 24.74
N ARG A 394 13.13 -8.96 23.41
CA ARG A 394 12.07 -8.21 22.74
C ARG A 394 11.13 -9.15 22.03
N GLU A 395 9.86 -8.96 22.27
CA GLU A 395 8.78 -9.75 21.69
C GLU A 395 7.84 -8.85 20.90
N LEU A 396 7.37 -9.36 19.75
CA LEU A 396 6.42 -8.67 18.90
C LEU A 396 5.08 -9.43 18.99
N SER A 397 4.08 -8.79 19.60
CA SER A 397 2.71 -9.32 19.66
C SER A 397 1.88 -8.69 18.54
N ILE A 398 1.51 -9.49 17.54
CA ILE A 398 0.63 -9.07 16.44
C ILE A 398 -0.78 -9.55 16.76
N THR A 399 -1.73 -8.62 16.84
CA THR A 399 -3.15 -8.92 17.02
C THR A 399 -3.91 -8.48 15.77
N VAL A 400 -4.49 -9.45 15.06
CA VAL A 400 -5.26 -9.20 13.84
C VAL A 400 -6.76 -9.31 14.12
N GLU A 401 -7.53 -8.45 13.47
CA GLU A 401 -8.97 -8.55 13.38
C GLU A 401 -9.33 -8.96 11.96
N GLU A 402 -9.94 -10.15 11.80
CA GLU A 402 -10.27 -10.67 10.48
C GLU A 402 -11.48 -9.96 9.87
N SER A 403 -11.39 -9.68 8.57
CA SER A 403 -12.50 -9.11 7.81
C SER A 403 -13.71 -10.04 7.80
N THR A 404 -14.89 -9.47 8.08
CA THR A 404 -16.18 -10.16 7.87
C THR A 404 -16.53 -10.24 6.39
N VAL A 405 -16.08 -9.26 5.60
CA VAL A 405 -16.20 -9.25 4.15
C VAL A 405 -15.32 -10.32 3.55
N ARG A 406 -15.95 -11.27 2.84
CA ARG A 406 -15.28 -12.41 2.20
C ARG A 406 -15.63 -12.57 0.73
N ASN A 407 -16.60 -11.82 0.22
CA ASN A 407 -17.02 -11.89 -1.16
C ASN A 407 -16.79 -10.54 -1.84
N TYR A 408 -16.30 -10.60 -3.07
CA TYR A 408 -16.00 -9.43 -3.88
C TYR A 408 -16.57 -9.63 -5.28
N LEU A 409 -17.28 -8.62 -5.75
CA LEU A 409 -17.63 -8.45 -7.16
C LEU A 409 -16.61 -7.46 -7.74
N ARG A 410 -15.92 -7.85 -8.81
CA ARG A 410 -14.97 -6.95 -9.45
C ARG A 410 -15.25 -6.81 -10.94
N LEU A 411 -14.95 -5.63 -11.46
CA LEU A 411 -15.27 -5.26 -12.83
C LEU A 411 -14.04 -4.68 -13.52
N GLY A 412 -13.85 -5.02 -14.79
CA GLY A 412 -12.78 -4.51 -15.63
C GLY A 412 -13.26 -4.24 -17.05
N LEU A 413 -12.56 -3.36 -17.76
CA LEU A 413 -12.75 -3.10 -19.18
C LEU A 413 -11.42 -3.27 -19.89
N HIS A 414 -11.49 -3.74 -21.13
CA HIS A 414 -10.34 -4.02 -21.96
C HIS A 414 -10.64 -3.77 -23.44
N TYR A 415 -9.65 -3.29 -24.18
CA TYR A 415 -9.60 -3.30 -25.63
C TYR A 415 -8.14 -3.39 -26.08
N ASP A 416 -7.88 -4.30 -27.02
CA ASP A 416 -6.69 -4.33 -27.87
C ASP A 416 -7.06 -4.90 -29.26
N GLU A 417 -6.11 -4.98 -30.18
CA GLU A 417 -6.40 -5.41 -31.56
C GLU A 417 -6.52 -6.92 -31.77
N LEU A 418 -5.98 -7.73 -30.86
CA LEU A 418 -6.04 -9.19 -30.90
C LEU A 418 -7.29 -9.70 -30.17
N LEU A 419 -7.43 -9.35 -28.90
CA LEU A 419 -8.48 -9.82 -28.00
C LEU A 419 -9.75 -8.98 -28.07
N ARG A 420 -9.68 -7.82 -28.74
CA ARG A 420 -10.81 -6.92 -29.02
C ARG A 420 -11.49 -6.41 -27.75
N SER A 421 -12.71 -5.89 -27.88
CA SER A 421 -13.41 -5.25 -26.79
C SER A 421 -13.96 -6.28 -25.80
N ALA A 422 -13.74 -6.05 -24.50
CA ALA A 422 -14.26 -6.93 -23.48
C ALA A 422 -14.58 -6.22 -22.15
N ALA A 423 -15.61 -6.72 -21.48
CA ALA A 423 -15.96 -6.43 -20.11
C ALA A 423 -15.71 -7.67 -19.25
N LEU A 424 -14.98 -7.49 -18.15
CA LEU A 424 -14.72 -8.54 -17.18
C LEU A 424 -15.67 -8.40 -16.00
N VAL A 425 -16.26 -9.53 -15.61
CA VAL A 425 -16.99 -9.70 -14.35
C VAL A 425 -16.31 -10.79 -13.54
N ASN A 426 -15.82 -10.43 -12.36
CA ASN A 426 -15.15 -11.33 -11.43
C ASN A 426 -15.99 -11.56 -10.19
N LEU A 427 -16.07 -12.81 -9.77
CA LEU A 427 -16.58 -13.21 -8.46
C LEU A 427 -15.46 -13.90 -7.68
N THR A 428 -15.06 -13.28 -6.57
CA THR A 428 -14.06 -13.85 -5.66
C THR A 428 -14.67 -14.10 -4.30
N ARG A 429 -14.34 -15.26 -3.73
CA ARG A 429 -14.68 -15.60 -2.35
C ARG A 429 -13.46 -16.14 -1.61
N LYS A 430 -13.28 -15.69 -0.38
CA LYS A 430 -12.17 -16.12 0.49
C LYS A 430 -12.66 -17.03 1.61
N ASN A 431 -11.82 -17.99 2.00
CA ASN A 431 -12.04 -18.94 3.09
C ASN A 431 -13.36 -19.72 2.92
N ILE A 432 -13.50 -20.44 1.81
CA ILE A 432 -14.69 -21.22 1.44
C ILE A 432 -14.63 -22.67 1.96
N LEU A 433 -13.58 -23.42 1.64
CA LEU A 433 -13.44 -24.85 1.96
C LEU A 433 -12.41 -25.06 3.08
N PHE A 434 -11.29 -24.35 3.03
CA PHE A 434 -10.20 -24.45 4.01
C PHE A 434 -9.73 -23.08 4.49
N ASN A 435 -8.90 -23.08 5.54
CA ASN A 435 -8.22 -21.87 5.99
C ASN A 435 -7.30 -21.33 4.89
N ASN A 436 -7.25 -20.01 4.77
CA ASN A 436 -6.46 -19.25 3.80
C ASN A 436 -6.79 -19.50 2.31
N ASP A 437 -7.84 -20.26 1.97
CA ASP A 437 -8.18 -20.50 0.56
C ASP A 437 -8.88 -19.30 -0.09
N ILE A 438 -8.79 -19.24 -1.42
CA ILE A 438 -9.42 -18.22 -2.26
C ILE A 438 -9.91 -18.91 -3.52
N ILE A 439 -11.15 -18.61 -3.90
CA ILE A 439 -11.73 -18.96 -5.20
C ILE A 439 -12.00 -17.66 -5.97
N SER A 440 -11.59 -17.60 -7.23
CA SER A 440 -11.78 -16.48 -8.13
C SER A 440 -12.27 -16.98 -9.47
N ALA A 441 -13.33 -16.39 -10.00
CA ALA A 441 -13.88 -16.74 -11.31
C ALA A 441 -14.09 -15.45 -12.11
N ASP A 442 -13.33 -15.30 -13.19
CA ASP A 442 -13.47 -14.24 -14.18
C ASP A 442 -14.31 -14.75 -15.35
N VAL A 443 -15.37 -14.02 -15.69
CA VAL A 443 -16.10 -14.17 -16.95
C VAL A 443 -15.84 -12.94 -17.79
N ILE A 444 -15.24 -13.12 -18.96
CA ILE A 444 -14.83 -12.04 -19.85
C ILE A 444 -15.75 -12.08 -21.07
N LEU A 445 -16.64 -11.10 -21.15
CA LEU A 445 -17.68 -10.99 -22.17
C LEU A 445 -17.28 -9.91 -23.17
N GLY A 446 -17.29 -10.24 -24.46
CA GLY A 446 -16.83 -9.34 -25.50
C GLY A 446 -16.94 -9.99 -26.87
N ASP A 447 -16.15 -9.51 -27.82
CA ASP A 447 -16.05 -10.11 -29.16
C ASP A 447 -15.52 -11.55 -29.09
N ASN A 448 -14.62 -11.80 -28.12
CA ASN A 448 -14.04 -13.11 -27.85
C ASN A 448 -14.40 -13.58 -26.44
N LEU A 449 -15.12 -14.70 -26.32
CA LEU A 449 -15.50 -15.29 -25.04
C LEU A 449 -14.27 -15.90 -24.35
N ARG A 450 -14.03 -15.49 -23.10
CA ARG A 450 -12.91 -15.98 -22.30
C ARG A 450 -13.34 -16.17 -20.86
N TYR A 451 -12.67 -17.07 -20.16
CA TYR A 451 -12.84 -17.19 -18.72
C TYR A 451 -11.55 -17.61 -18.03
N ASN A 452 -11.43 -17.22 -16.76
CA ASN A 452 -10.37 -17.70 -15.88
C ASN A 452 -10.99 -18.17 -14.58
N PHE A 453 -10.54 -19.31 -14.08
CA PHE A 453 -10.93 -19.85 -12.80
C PHE A 453 -9.68 -20.21 -12.01
N ASP A 454 -9.56 -19.64 -10.82
CA ASP A 454 -8.47 -19.89 -9.89
C ASP A 454 -9.02 -20.36 -8.55
N TYR A 455 -8.48 -21.47 -8.05
CA TYR A 455 -8.64 -21.88 -6.67
C TYR A 455 -7.26 -22.07 -6.04
N TYR A 456 -6.98 -21.38 -4.93
CA TYR A 456 -5.64 -21.33 -4.36
C TYR A 456 -5.70 -21.36 -2.83
N ILE A 457 -4.88 -22.21 -2.21
CA ILE A 457 -4.71 -22.29 -0.76
C ILE A 457 -3.35 -21.72 -0.40
N ASP A 458 -3.34 -20.51 0.16
CA ASP A 458 -2.11 -19.82 0.55
C ASP A 458 -1.61 -20.34 1.90
N LYS A 459 -0.47 -21.03 1.92
CA LYS A 459 0.14 -21.53 3.17
C LYS A 459 1.31 -20.67 3.66
N GLY A 460 1.44 -19.44 3.17
CA GLY A 460 2.48 -18.51 3.58
C GLY A 460 3.87 -18.99 3.15
N ASN A 461 4.72 -19.35 4.11
CA ASN A 461 6.08 -19.85 3.85
C ASN A 461 6.11 -21.33 3.46
N TYR A 462 5.00 -22.05 3.59
CA TYR A 462 4.89 -23.44 3.14
C TYR A 462 4.38 -23.50 1.69
N TRP A 463 4.55 -24.67 1.08
CA TRP A 463 3.99 -24.95 -0.25
C TRP A 463 2.48 -24.75 -0.27
N SER A 464 2.06 -23.76 -1.05
CA SER A 464 0.68 -23.51 -1.42
C SER A 464 0.27 -24.43 -2.56
N ILE A 465 -1.03 -24.67 -2.67
CA ILE A 465 -1.60 -25.56 -3.68
C ILE A 465 -2.67 -24.79 -4.43
N GLY A 466 -2.72 -24.94 -5.75
CA GLY A 466 -3.79 -24.33 -6.52
C GLY A 466 -4.22 -25.13 -7.73
N LEU A 467 -5.37 -24.74 -8.23
CA LEU A 467 -6.01 -25.20 -9.45
C LEU A 467 -6.24 -23.95 -10.31
N HIS A 468 -5.91 -24.05 -11.58
CA HIS A 468 -6.12 -22.99 -12.56
C HIS A 468 -6.79 -23.59 -13.79
N SER A 469 -7.77 -22.88 -14.32
CA SER A 469 -8.47 -23.24 -15.55
C SER A 469 -8.69 -21.96 -16.35
N GLU A 470 -8.22 -21.95 -17.58
CA GLU A 470 -8.29 -20.80 -18.47
C GLU A 470 -8.79 -21.23 -19.83
N PHE A 471 -9.70 -20.43 -20.41
CA PHE A 471 -10.12 -20.56 -21.80
C PHE A 471 -9.92 -19.25 -22.52
N VAL A 472 -9.20 -19.30 -23.63
CA VAL A 472 -8.96 -18.17 -24.52
C VAL A 472 -9.36 -18.54 -25.93
N GLN A 473 -10.06 -17.62 -26.59
CA GLN A 473 -10.35 -17.70 -28.01
C GLN A 473 -10.05 -16.35 -28.65
N PHE A 474 -9.56 -16.35 -29.88
CA PHE A 474 -9.52 -15.16 -30.74
C PHE A 474 -9.49 -15.54 -32.22
N GLU A 475 -9.84 -14.59 -33.07
CA GLU A 475 -9.75 -14.69 -34.52
C GLU A 475 -8.69 -13.72 -35.03
N LYS A 476 -7.83 -14.18 -35.93
CA LYS A 476 -6.81 -13.35 -36.55
C LYS A 476 -6.63 -13.71 -38.02
N ASP A 477 -6.77 -12.69 -38.85
CA ASP A 477 -6.49 -12.76 -40.27
C ASP A 477 -4.98 -12.59 -40.53
N ILE A 478 -4.33 -13.64 -41.04
CA ILE A 478 -2.88 -13.71 -41.28
C ILE A 478 -2.55 -13.87 -42.78
N PRO A 479 -1.38 -13.41 -43.26
CA PRO A 479 -0.93 -13.71 -44.62
C PRO A 479 -0.80 -15.23 -44.84
N ALA A 480 -1.33 -15.75 -45.94
CA ALA A 480 -1.23 -17.18 -46.24
C ALA A 480 0.23 -17.64 -46.40
N SER A 481 1.09 -16.77 -46.95
CA SER A 481 2.53 -17.03 -47.09
C SER A 481 3.23 -17.30 -45.75
N PHE A 482 2.76 -16.67 -44.66
CA PHE A 482 3.31 -16.90 -43.33
C PHE A 482 2.94 -18.29 -42.81
N ALA A 483 1.69 -18.72 -43.03
CA ALA A 483 1.26 -20.05 -42.66
C ALA A 483 1.96 -21.15 -43.48
N GLU A 484 2.15 -20.92 -44.79
CA GLU A 484 2.91 -21.80 -45.69
C GLU A 484 4.36 -22.00 -45.21
N GLU A 485 5.04 -20.91 -44.87
CA GLU A 485 6.41 -20.93 -44.32
C GLU A 485 6.48 -21.66 -42.98
N THR A 486 5.58 -21.34 -42.05
CA THR A 486 5.58 -21.88 -40.68
C THR A 486 5.18 -23.36 -40.62
N THR A 487 4.27 -23.80 -41.47
CA THR A 487 3.77 -25.20 -41.46
C THR A 487 4.52 -26.10 -42.45
N GLY A 488 5.38 -25.54 -43.29
CA GLY A 488 6.07 -26.25 -44.37
C GLY A 488 5.13 -26.80 -45.44
N GLN A 489 3.94 -26.22 -45.60
CA GLN A 489 2.91 -26.66 -46.55
C GLN A 489 3.07 -26.04 -47.95
N GLU A 490 2.55 -26.72 -48.97
CA GLU A 490 2.45 -26.21 -50.34
C GLU A 490 1.51 -24.99 -50.41
N PRO A 491 1.64 -24.13 -51.45
CA PRO A 491 0.84 -22.91 -51.58
C PRO A 491 -0.67 -23.16 -51.45
N LEU A 492 -1.30 -22.44 -50.52
CA LEU A 492 -2.69 -22.65 -50.08
C LEU A 492 -3.72 -22.06 -51.06
N GLY A 493 -3.28 -21.30 -52.06
CA GLY A 493 -4.12 -20.75 -53.13
C GLY A 493 -4.98 -19.56 -52.73
N VAL A 494 -4.72 -18.97 -51.55
CA VAL A 494 -5.38 -17.77 -51.02
C VAL A 494 -4.32 -16.76 -50.56
N ASN A 495 -4.66 -15.48 -50.48
CA ASN A 495 -3.70 -14.45 -50.05
C ASN A 495 -3.61 -14.33 -48.52
N ARG A 496 -4.72 -14.61 -47.83
CA ARG A 496 -4.88 -14.45 -46.40
C ARG A 496 -5.73 -15.58 -45.85
N LEU A 497 -5.51 -15.93 -44.59
CA LEU A 497 -6.20 -16.96 -43.85
C LEU A 497 -6.81 -16.32 -42.61
N ASP A 498 -8.12 -16.44 -42.51
CA ASP A 498 -8.81 -16.15 -41.26
C ASP A 498 -8.64 -17.33 -40.31
N VAL A 499 -7.82 -17.16 -39.27
CA VAL A 499 -7.46 -18.22 -38.32
C VAL A 499 -8.19 -18.00 -37.01
N GLU A 500 -8.94 -19.02 -36.60
CA GLU A 500 -9.55 -19.11 -35.27
C GLU A 500 -8.61 -19.90 -34.35
N TYR A 501 -8.26 -19.30 -33.22
CA TYR A 501 -7.41 -19.86 -32.19
C TYR A 501 -8.23 -20.12 -30.92
N SER A 502 -8.20 -21.33 -30.39
CA SER A 502 -8.83 -21.69 -29.13
C SER A 502 -7.89 -22.50 -28.24
N ASP A 503 -7.68 -22.03 -27.02
CA ASP A 503 -6.86 -22.70 -26.01
C ASP A 503 -7.70 -22.93 -24.74
N TRP A 504 -7.74 -24.18 -24.29
CA TRP A 504 -8.29 -24.54 -22.99
C TRP A 504 -7.23 -25.20 -22.12
N THR A 505 -6.77 -24.49 -21.09
CA THR A 505 -5.70 -24.92 -20.20
C THR A 505 -6.25 -25.28 -18.81
N GLN A 506 -5.86 -26.45 -18.31
CA GLN A 506 -6.15 -26.96 -16.97
C GLN A 506 -4.84 -27.24 -16.23
N GLN A 507 -4.67 -26.67 -15.05
CA GLN A 507 -3.44 -26.79 -14.27
C GLN A 507 -3.73 -27.14 -12.81
N VAL A 508 -2.91 -28.03 -12.27
CA VAL A 508 -2.79 -28.28 -10.83
C VAL A 508 -1.36 -28.01 -10.42
N TYR A 509 -1.17 -27.15 -9.42
CA TYR A 509 0.17 -26.68 -9.08
C TYR A 509 0.46 -26.62 -7.59
N LEU A 510 1.75 -26.73 -7.30
CA LEU A 510 2.37 -26.37 -6.04
C LEU A 510 3.14 -25.06 -6.24
N GLN A 511 3.01 -24.14 -5.30
CA GLN A 511 3.71 -22.87 -5.34
C GLN A 511 4.42 -22.62 -4.01
N THR A 512 5.65 -22.13 -4.08
CA THR A 512 6.37 -21.63 -2.92
C THR A 512 7.05 -20.30 -3.24
N ARG A 513 7.47 -19.60 -2.20
CA ARG A 513 8.20 -18.35 -2.30
C ARG A 513 9.62 -18.56 -1.79
N LEU A 514 10.61 -18.11 -2.56
CA LEU A 514 12.00 -18.10 -2.16
C LEU A 514 12.40 -16.75 -1.54
N ASP A 515 13.52 -16.75 -0.82
CA ASP A 515 14.14 -15.53 -0.33
C ASP A 515 14.40 -14.56 -1.50
N ARG A 516 14.27 -13.25 -1.24
CA ARG A 516 14.32 -12.14 -2.23
C ARG A 516 13.09 -11.97 -3.10
N GLY A 517 12.00 -12.71 -2.87
CA GLY A 517 10.69 -12.42 -3.46
C GLY A 517 10.36 -13.15 -4.75
N PHE A 518 11.19 -14.11 -5.16
CA PHE A 518 10.87 -15.03 -6.25
C PHE A 518 9.72 -15.96 -5.84
N ASN A 519 8.78 -16.18 -6.76
CA ASN A 519 7.75 -17.20 -6.66
C ASN A 519 8.13 -18.33 -7.60
N VAL A 520 8.12 -19.56 -7.09
CA VAL A 520 8.37 -20.77 -7.85
C VAL A 520 7.08 -21.58 -7.86
N GLN A 521 6.60 -21.91 -9.05
CA GLN A 521 5.44 -22.75 -9.27
C GLN A 521 5.87 -23.99 -10.06
N THR A 522 5.31 -25.14 -9.75
CA THR A 522 5.46 -26.34 -10.56
C THR A 522 4.20 -27.18 -10.50
N GLY A 523 3.86 -27.87 -11.58
CA GLY A 523 2.58 -28.57 -11.65
C GLY A 523 2.44 -29.47 -12.86
N LEU A 524 1.22 -29.97 -12.98
CA LEU A 524 0.73 -30.71 -14.14
C LEU A 524 -0.21 -29.79 -14.92
N GLU A 525 -0.11 -29.86 -16.24
CA GLU A 525 -0.96 -29.14 -17.17
C GLU A 525 -1.58 -30.12 -18.18
N LEU A 526 -2.86 -29.90 -18.47
CA LEU A 526 -3.55 -30.45 -19.64
C LEU A 526 -4.04 -29.28 -20.48
N LYS A 527 -3.74 -29.28 -21.77
CA LYS A 527 -4.06 -28.19 -22.70
C LYS A 527 -4.71 -28.75 -23.95
N SER A 528 -5.91 -28.28 -24.26
CA SER A 528 -6.56 -28.50 -25.56
C SER A 528 -6.29 -27.26 -26.42
N LEU A 529 -5.64 -27.45 -27.56
CA LEU A 529 -5.32 -26.39 -28.50
C LEU A 529 -5.94 -26.71 -29.86
N ASP A 530 -6.86 -25.86 -30.29
CA ASP A 530 -7.52 -25.95 -31.59
C ASP A 530 -7.20 -24.68 -32.39
N VAL A 531 -6.59 -24.85 -33.55
CA VAL A 531 -6.31 -23.79 -34.53
C VAL A 531 -6.91 -24.22 -35.86
N PHE A 532 -7.84 -23.46 -36.41
CA PHE A 532 -8.52 -23.82 -37.65
C PHE A 532 -8.85 -22.60 -38.50
N THR A 533 -9.19 -22.83 -39.78
CA THR A 533 -9.61 -21.79 -40.70
C THR A 533 -10.82 -22.22 -41.52
N ASN A 534 -11.73 -21.28 -41.75
CA ASN A 534 -12.86 -21.46 -42.66
C ASN A 534 -12.55 -20.99 -44.09
N THR A 535 -11.32 -20.49 -44.34
CA THR A 535 -10.92 -19.91 -45.62
C THR A 535 -10.59 -20.97 -46.67
N LEU A 536 -10.11 -22.14 -46.24
CA LEU A 536 -9.69 -23.23 -47.11
C LEU A 536 -10.85 -24.18 -47.41
N LEU A 537 -10.87 -24.72 -48.63
CA LEU A 537 -11.85 -25.74 -49.02
C LEU A 537 -11.51 -27.06 -48.35
N THR A 538 -12.53 -27.71 -47.77
CA THR A 538 -12.40 -29.03 -47.15
C THR A 538 -12.83 -30.11 -48.15
N ASN A 539 -12.25 -31.31 -48.03
CA ASN A 539 -12.66 -32.47 -48.84
C ASN A 539 -13.91 -33.18 -48.29
N ASP A 540 -14.36 -32.80 -47.09
CA ASP A 540 -15.54 -33.35 -46.42
C ASP A 540 -16.66 -32.29 -46.39
N PRO A 541 -17.70 -32.41 -47.24
CA PRO A 541 -18.76 -31.42 -47.33
C PRO A 541 -19.60 -31.25 -46.05
N ASP A 542 -19.49 -32.16 -45.07
CA ASP A 542 -20.13 -32.05 -43.76
C ASP A 542 -19.27 -31.27 -42.74
N VAL A 543 -17.99 -31.04 -43.03
CA VAL A 543 -17.03 -30.28 -42.19
C VAL A 543 -16.71 -28.96 -42.86
N GLY A 544 -17.27 -27.86 -42.34
CA GLY A 544 -17.12 -26.51 -42.89
C GLY A 544 -15.84 -25.76 -42.51
N ARG A 545 -14.82 -26.45 -41.97
CA ARG A 545 -13.57 -25.86 -41.50
C ARG A 545 -12.36 -26.76 -41.81
N THR A 546 -11.19 -26.16 -41.98
CA THR A 546 -9.91 -26.86 -42.09
C THR A 546 -9.13 -26.71 -40.79
N ASP A 547 -8.92 -27.81 -40.09
CA ASP A 547 -8.10 -27.83 -38.88
C ASP A 547 -6.61 -27.73 -39.25
N ILE A 548 -5.90 -26.76 -38.68
CA ILE A 548 -4.45 -26.56 -38.81
C ILE A 548 -3.74 -27.32 -37.69
N GLU A 549 -4.27 -27.21 -36.47
CA GLU A 549 -3.84 -27.95 -35.27
C GLU A 549 -5.10 -28.31 -34.46
N SER A 550 -5.15 -29.52 -33.91
CA SER A 550 -6.19 -29.95 -32.97
C SER A 550 -5.59 -30.99 -32.03
N SER A 551 -5.02 -30.54 -30.92
CA SER A 551 -4.30 -31.43 -29.99
C SER A 551 -4.69 -31.25 -28.53
N LEU A 552 -4.72 -32.36 -27.80
CA LEU A 552 -4.77 -32.42 -26.35
C LEU A 552 -3.40 -32.84 -25.82
N THR A 553 -2.66 -31.86 -25.30
CA THR A 553 -1.33 -32.07 -24.76
C THR A 553 -1.32 -32.13 -23.23
N GLY A 554 -0.39 -32.88 -22.67
CA GLY A 554 -0.14 -32.95 -21.23
C GLY A 554 1.32 -32.66 -20.90
N SER A 555 1.56 -31.73 -19.99
CA SER A 555 2.90 -31.27 -19.64
C SER A 555 3.17 -31.23 -18.14
N LEU A 556 4.44 -31.47 -17.79
CA LEU A 556 5.02 -31.09 -16.50
C LEU A 556 5.60 -29.69 -16.67
N TYR A 557 5.19 -28.73 -15.84
CA TYR A 557 5.64 -27.35 -16.00
C TYR A 557 6.25 -26.75 -14.73
N GLY A 558 7.06 -25.70 -14.94
CA GLY A 558 7.70 -24.92 -13.89
C GLY A 558 7.75 -23.44 -14.26
N LYS A 559 7.35 -22.56 -13.33
CA LYS A 559 7.41 -21.10 -13.49
C LYS A 559 8.25 -20.45 -12.41
N LEU A 560 9.03 -19.45 -12.80
CA LEU A 560 9.84 -18.60 -11.91
C LEU A 560 9.46 -17.14 -12.13
N LEU A 561 8.88 -16.51 -11.12
CA LEU A 561 8.33 -15.16 -11.21
C LEU A 561 8.93 -14.23 -10.15
N LEU A 562 9.60 -13.18 -10.59
CA LEU A 562 9.96 -12.00 -9.80
C LEU A 562 9.38 -10.77 -10.49
N ASP A 563 8.65 -9.97 -9.74
CA ASP A 563 8.24 -8.66 -10.18
C ASP A 563 8.50 -7.70 -9.02
N THR A 564 9.30 -6.68 -9.28
CA THR A 564 9.62 -5.60 -8.32
C THR A 564 9.41 -4.23 -8.96
N TYR A 565 8.74 -4.17 -10.11
CA TYR A 565 8.40 -2.90 -10.72
C TYR A 565 7.50 -2.08 -9.79
N ASP A 566 7.71 -0.77 -9.78
CA ASP A 566 6.90 0.18 -9.02
C ASP A 566 5.51 0.42 -9.63
N ASN A 567 5.39 0.32 -10.96
CA ASN A 567 4.15 0.36 -11.72
C ASN A 567 4.12 -0.78 -12.76
N ALA A 568 2.97 -1.44 -12.93
CA ALA A 568 2.83 -2.58 -13.83
C ALA A 568 2.81 -2.20 -15.33
N PHE A 569 2.36 -0.99 -15.66
CA PHE A 569 2.17 -0.53 -17.03
C PHE A 569 3.26 0.46 -17.47
N PHE A 570 3.67 1.34 -16.56
CA PHE A 570 4.70 2.37 -16.80
C PHE A 570 5.83 2.26 -15.76
N PRO A 571 6.63 1.16 -15.77
CA PRO A 571 7.64 0.91 -14.77
C PRO A 571 8.76 1.97 -14.81
N SER A 572 8.99 2.63 -13.68
CA SER A 572 10.06 3.63 -13.53
C SER A 572 11.27 3.06 -12.79
N SER A 573 11.06 2.02 -11.99
CA SER A 573 12.13 1.37 -11.23
C SER A 573 11.80 -0.09 -10.94
N GLY A 574 12.82 -0.95 -10.90
CA GLY A 574 12.70 -2.34 -10.45
C GLY A 574 13.16 -3.37 -11.48
N TRP A 575 12.86 -4.63 -11.19
CA TRP A 575 13.22 -5.81 -11.98
C TRP A 575 11.99 -6.69 -12.23
N GLU A 576 11.96 -7.30 -13.41
CA GLU A 576 11.06 -8.40 -13.76
C GLU A 576 11.89 -9.61 -14.19
N VAL A 577 11.52 -10.79 -13.71
CA VAL A 577 12.02 -12.08 -14.18
C VAL A 577 10.81 -13.00 -14.34
N ASP A 578 10.61 -13.52 -15.54
CA ASP A 578 9.52 -14.42 -15.90
C ASP A 578 10.12 -15.58 -16.70
N GLY A 579 10.35 -16.68 -15.99
CA GLY A 579 10.80 -17.95 -16.55
C GLY A 579 9.65 -18.93 -16.63
N ASP A 580 9.49 -19.57 -17.78
CA ASP A 580 8.43 -20.55 -18.05
C ASP A 580 9.03 -21.77 -18.75
N PHE A 581 8.76 -22.96 -18.24
CA PHE A 581 9.31 -24.22 -18.74
C PHE A 581 8.22 -25.29 -18.74
N HIS A 582 8.03 -25.96 -19.87
CA HIS A 582 7.08 -27.05 -20.06
C HIS A 582 7.80 -28.25 -20.68
N LEU A 583 7.60 -29.44 -20.10
CA LEU A 583 8.00 -30.74 -20.65
C LEU A 583 6.74 -31.49 -21.06
N TYR A 584 6.51 -31.63 -22.37
CA TYR A 584 5.32 -32.25 -22.93
C TYR A 584 5.52 -33.76 -23.05
N VAL A 585 4.76 -34.51 -22.24
CA VAL A 585 4.88 -35.97 -22.08
C VAL A 585 3.67 -36.73 -22.63
N TYR A 586 2.64 -36.01 -23.07
CA TYR A 586 1.41 -36.58 -23.62
C TYR A 586 0.88 -35.71 -24.75
N ASN A 587 0.40 -36.36 -25.80
CA ASN A 587 -0.39 -35.80 -26.90
C ASN A 587 -1.42 -36.87 -27.31
N ASP A 588 -2.65 -36.47 -27.61
CA ASP A 588 -3.73 -37.38 -28.03
C ASP A 588 -3.65 -37.79 -29.51
N GLU A 589 -2.96 -37.03 -30.35
CA GLU A 589 -2.61 -37.42 -31.72
C GLU A 589 -1.52 -38.51 -31.75
N GLN A 590 -1.58 -39.52 -30.88
CA GLN A 590 -0.61 -40.62 -30.81
C GLN A 590 -0.46 -41.33 -32.16
N ARG A 591 0.43 -40.82 -32.99
CA ARG A 591 1.16 -41.57 -34.01
C ARG A 591 2.21 -42.39 -33.25
N ASP A 592 2.55 -43.57 -33.75
CA ASP A 592 3.51 -44.51 -33.13
C ASP A 592 4.92 -43.91 -32.87
N ASP A 593 5.18 -42.65 -33.25
CA ASP A 593 6.45 -41.93 -33.23
C ASP A 593 6.44 -40.59 -32.43
N TYR A 594 5.49 -40.33 -31.52
CA TYR A 594 5.49 -39.07 -30.73
C TYR A 594 6.78 -38.90 -29.91
N ASN A 595 7.51 -37.80 -30.16
CA ASN A 595 8.71 -37.43 -29.40
C ASN A 595 8.35 -36.48 -28.25
N GLU A 596 8.84 -36.80 -27.06
CA GLU A 596 8.81 -35.86 -25.93
C GLU A 596 9.61 -34.60 -26.30
N TYR A 597 8.98 -33.43 -26.16
CA TYR A 597 9.63 -32.15 -26.40
C TYR A 597 9.47 -31.22 -25.20
N SER A 598 10.31 -30.20 -25.13
CA SER A 598 10.26 -29.18 -24.08
C SER A 598 10.26 -27.80 -24.69
N ILE A 599 9.55 -26.87 -24.06
CA ILE A 599 9.59 -25.45 -24.40
C ILE A 599 10.06 -24.69 -23.17
N ALA A 600 11.09 -23.88 -23.33
CA ALA A 600 11.65 -23.04 -22.28
C ALA A 600 11.71 -21.58 -22.74
N GLN A 601 11.33 -20.66 -21.86
CA GLN A 601 11.53 -19.23 -22.09
C GLN A 601 11.94 -18.50 -20.82
N LEU A 602 12.70 -17.43 -21.00
CA LEU A 602 13.13 -16.54 -19.92
C LEU A 602 13.07 -15.10 -20.40
N LYS A 603 12.29 -14.29 -19.68
CA LYS A 603 12.21 -12.83 -19.84
C LYS A 603 12.82 -12.16 -18.61
N VAL A 604 13.72 -11.20 -18.85
CA VAL A 604 14.36 -10.39 -17.81
C VAL A 604 14.26 -8.93 -18.17
N GLY A 605 13.64 -8.14 -17.30
CA GLY A 605 13.43 -6.70 -17.47
C GLY A 605 14.04 -5.90 -16.33
N HIS A 606 14.52 -4.69 -16.63
CA HIS A 606 14.97 -3.72 -15.63
C HIS A 606 14.54 -2.30 -16.02
N ALA A 607 14.06 -1.54 -15.04
CA ALA A 607 13.68 -0.14 -15.21
C ALA A 607 14.43 0.75 -14.22
N ARG A 608 14.76 1.96 -14.64
CA ARG A 608 15.41 2.97 -13.81
C ARG A 608 15.05 4.40 -14.23
N SER A 609 14.68 5.22 -13.26
CA SER A 609 14.31 6.62 -13.44
C SER A 609 15.43 7.61 -13.09
N PHE A 610 15.40 8.74 -13.78
CA PHE A 610 16.30 9.89 -13.67
C PHE A 610 15.48 11.18 -13.72
N GLY A 611 14.77 11.47 -12.62
CA GLY A 611 13.74 12.51 -12.61
C GLY A 611 12.49 12.02 -13.33
N ASN A 612 11.99 12.80 -14.30
CA ASN A 612 10.80 12.45 -15.10
C ASN A 612 11.12 11.51 -16.28
N LEU A 613 12.39 11.13 -16.46
CA LEU A 613 12.82 10.23 -17.52
C LEU A 613 13.04 8.83 -16.93
N SER A 614 12.39 7.82 -17.51
CA SER A 614 12.54 6.42 -17.15
C SER A 614 13.12 5.65 -18.34
N LEU A 615 14.11 4.81 -18.07
CA LEU A 615 14.70 3.91 -19.05
C LEU A 615 14.35 2.47 -18.67
N ARG A 616 13.85 1.70 -19.63
CA ARG A 616 13.59 0.25 -19.47
C ARG A 616 14.36 -0.53 -20.52
N GLY A 617 14.97 -1.63 -20.08
CA GLY A 617 15.54 -2.64 -20.94
C GLY A 617 14.95 -4.01 -20.60
N GLU A 618 14.67 -4.80 -21.63
CA GLU A 618 14.14 -6.16 -21.51
C GLU A 618 14.86 -7.08 -22.50
N ALA A 619 15.18 -8.29 -22.04
CA ALA A 619 15.69 -9.38 -22.86
C ALA A 619 14.78 -10.60 -22.68
N HIS A 620 14.42 -11.25 -23.77
CA HIS A 620 13.56 -12.44 -23.79
C HIS A 620 14.21 -13.47 -24.70
N VAL A 621 14.33 -14.70 -24.22
CA VAL A 621 14.84 -15.85 -24.97
C VAL A 621 13.81 -16.98 -24.87
N GLY A 622 13.60 -17.69 -25.98
CA GLY A 622 12.71 -18.84 -26.07
C GLY A 622 13.36 -19.94 -26.91
N ILE A 623 13.16 -21.20 -26.52
CA ILE A 623 13.67 -22.38 -27.22
C ILE A 623 12.71 -23.55 -27.08
N ALA A 624 12.43 -24.22 -28.19
CA ALA A 624 11.87 -25.57 -28.22
C ALA A 624 12.99 -26.60 -28.39
N ILE A 625 12.90 -27.72 -27.65
CA ILE A 625 13.90 -28.79 -27.64
C ILE A 625 13.17 -30.11 -27.90
N GLY A 626 13.67 -30.92 -28.85
CA GLY A 626 13.11 -32.25 -29.14
C GLY A 626 12.23 -32.31 -30.39
N ASN A 627 12.27 -31.28 -31.25
CA ASN A 627 11.57 -31.17 -32.54
C ASN A 627 10.07 -31.50 -32.41
N PRO A 628 9.26 -30.57 -31.87
CA PRO A 628 7.83 -30.78 -31.77
C PRO A 628 7.22 -31.03 -33.16
N ASP A 629 6.35 -32.03 -33.28
CA ASP A 629 5.60 -32.31 -34.52
C ASP A 629 4.47 -31.29 -34.78
N THR A 630 4.48 -30.14 -34.09
CA THR A 630 3.50 -29.06 -34.20
C THR A 630 4.20 -27.70 -34.17
N SER A 631 3.76 -26.78 -35.04
CA SER A 631 4.19 -25.38 -35.03
C SER A 631 3.23 -24.46 -34.27
N ALA A 632 2.11 -24.98 -33.75
CA ALA A 632 1.09 -24.18 -33.07
C ALA A 632 1.56 -23.60 -31.73
N LEU A 633 2.63 -24.16 -31.16
CA LEU A 633 3.29 -23.68 -29.95
C LEU A 633 4.66 -23.03 -30.23
N ASP A 634 4.97 -22.71 -31.48
CA ASP A 634 6.17 -21.94 -31.81
C ASP A 634 6.11 -20.50 -31.25
N PHE A 635 7.26 -19.82 -31.27
CA PHE A 635 7.34 -18.44 -30.81
C PHE A 635 6.88 -17.50 -31.91
N PHE A 636 5.73 -16.88 -31.70
CA PHE A 636 5.12 -15.94 -32.63
C PHE A 636 5.36 -14.50 -32.18
N LEU A 637 6.03 -13.69 -32.99
CA LEU A 637 6.33 -12.29 -32.68
C LEU A 637 5.44 -11.35 -33.50
N GLY A 638 4.91 -10.32 -32.84
CA GLY A 638 4.14 -9.26 -33.51
C GLY A 638 3.07 -8.61 -32.63
N GLY A 639 2.62 -7.43 -33.04
CA GLY A 639 1.55 -6.68 -32.39
C GLY A 639 1.93 -6.04 -31.05
N TYR A 640 0.97 -5.34 -30.45
CA TYR A 640 1.11 -4.70 -29.14
C TYR A 640 -0.20 -4.64 -28.34
N GLY A 641 -0.08 -4.66 -27.02
CA GLY A 641 -1.17 -4.35 -26.09
C GLY A 641 -1.89 -5.55 -25.49
N ALA A 642 -1.98 -6.65 -26.23
CA ALA A 642 -2.54 -7.90 -25.73
C ALA A 642 -1.64 -8.56 -24.66
N ARG A 643 -2.26 -9.31 -23.74
CA ARG A 643 -1.50 -10.16 -22.80
C ARG A 643 -0.83 -11.30 -23.55
N ARG A 644 0.26 -11.85 -22.99
CA ARG A 644 0.90 -13.06 -23.53
C ARG A 644 -0.09 -14.23 -23.47
N ILE A 645 -0.28 -14.89 -24.61
CA ILE A 645 -1.03 -16.13 -24.77
C ILE A 645 -0.03 -17.15 -25.30
N ASN A 646 0.30 -18.17 -24.50
CA ASN A 646 1.37 -19.13 -24.80
C ASN A 646 2.67 -18.44 -25.25
N ASN A 647 3.10 -18.69 -26.48
CA ASN A 647 4.34 -18.20 -27.07
C ASN A 647 4.12 -17.05 -28.07
N ILE A 648 2.94 -16.40 -28.05
CA ILE A 648 2.65 -15.18 -28.80
C ILE A 648 3.20 -13.97 -28.01
N ILE A 649 4.23 -13.33 -28.56
CA ILE A 649 5.04 -12.30 -27.92
C ILE A 649 4.88 -10.98 -28.68
N PRO A 650 4.42 -9.89 -28.03
CA PRO A 650 4.29 -8.58 -28.67
C PRO A 650 5.60 -8.14 -29.33
N PHE A 651 5.60 -7.61 -30.54
CA PHE A 651 6.78 -7.06 -31.23
C PHE A 651 6.38 -5.89 -32.13
N TYR A 652 7.16 -4.81 -32.12
CA TYR A 652 6.76 -3.54 -32.72
C TYR A 652 7.08 -3.59 -34.22
N GLY A 653 6.25 -2.96 -35.04
CA GLY A 653 6.46 -2.78 -36.47
C GLY A 653 6.02 -3.97 -37.33
N TYR A 654 5.35 -4.95 -36.72
CA TYR A 654 4.78 -6.13 -37.36
C TYR A 654 3.43 -6.38 -36.69
N ASP A 655 2.42 -6.77 -37.47
CA ASP A 655 1.11 -7.17 -36.95
C ASP A 655 1.22 -8.44 -36.07
N PHE A 656 0.20 -8.75 -35.27
CA PHE A 656 0.15 -9.98 -34.46
C PHE A 656 0.34 -11.24 -35.32
N ILE A 657 1.17 -12.17 -34.83
CA ILE A 657 1.44 -13.47 -35.47
C ILE A 657 2.02 -13.26 -36.89
N ALA A 658 3.10 -12.47 -36.98
CA ALA A 658 3.73 -12.11 -38.26
C ALA A 658 5.12 -12.74 -38.46
N LEU A 659 5.80 -13.11 -37.38
CA LEU A 659 7.10 -13.77 -37.39
C LEU A 659 7.00 -15.03 -36.53
N GLY A 660 7.62 -16.14 -36.93
CA GLY A 660 7.44 -17.45 -36.28
C GLY A 660 8.73 -18.28 -36.33
N GLY A 661 8.85 -19.22 -35.40
CA GLY A 661 9.93 -20.20 -35.35
C GLY A 661 10.08 -20.86 -33.98
N ASN A 662 10.76 -22.00 -33.94
CA ASN A 662 10.90 -22.82 -32.74
C ASN A 662 11.88 -22.21 -31.69
N THR A 663 12.68 -21.22 -32.09
CA THR A 663 13.68 -20.56 -31.25
C THR A 663 13.66 -19.05 -31.45
N MET A 664 13.80 -18.27 -30.37
CA MET A 664 13.82 -16.81 -30.46
C MET A 664 14.75 -16.13 -29.46
N ILE A 665 15.26 -14.97 -29.86
CA ILE A 665 15.88 -13.97 -28.99
C ILE A 665 15.27 -12.61 -29.33
N ARG A 666 14.87 -11.86 -28.30
CA ARG A 666 14.29 -10.53 -28.41
C ARG A 666 14.90 -9.62 -27.36
N SER A 667 15.13 -8.36 -27.74
CA SER A 667 15.42 -7.28 -26.83
C SER A 667 14.46 -6.11 -27.05
N LEU A 668 14.09 -5.42 -25.98
CA LEU A 668 13.26 -4.23 -25.99
C LEU A 668 13.93 -3.14 -25.15
N PHE A 669 13.98 -1.93 -25.70
CA PHE A 669 14.45 -0.72 -25.03
C PHE A 669 13.35 0.32 -25.09
N GLU A 670 12.99 0.90 -23.94
CA GLU A 670 11.99 1.95 -23.86
C GLU A 670 12.55 3.17 -23.13
N ILE A 671 12.22 4.34 -23.67
CA ILE A 671 12.47 5.65 -23.06
C ILE A 671 11.09 6.24 -22.79
N ASP A 672 10.75 6.38 -21.52
CA ASP A 672 9.49 6.96 -21.06
C ASP A 672 9.75 8.31 -20.41
N TYR A 673 9.08 9.36 -20.88
CA TYR A 673 9.14 10.70 -20.31
C TYR A 673 7.77 11.13 -19.77
N GLU A 674 7.69 11.31 -18.44
CA GLU A 674 6.50 11.79 -17.75
C GLU A 674 6.39 13.33 -17.88
N ILE A 675 5.58 13.80 -18.83
CA ILE A 675 5.42 15.24 -19.13
C ILE A 675 4.60 15.92 -18.05
N PHE A 676 3.51 15.27 -17.64
CA PHE A 676 2.64 15.67 -16.54
C PHE A 676 2.37 14.43 -15.69
N SER A 677 1.92 14.61 -14.45
CA SER A 677 1.61 13.47 -13.57
C SER A 677 0.72 12.46 -14.31
N LYS A 678 1.15 11.19 -14.39
CA LYS A 678 0.45 10.08 -15.07
C LYS A 678 0.37 10.14 -16.60
N ASN A 679 1.12 11.04 -17.24
CA ASN A 679 1.11 11.25 -18.69
C ASN A 679 2.49 10.95 -19.27
N HIS A 680 2.56 9.92 -20.10
CA HIS A 680 3.79 9.29 -20.56
C HIS A 680 3.96 9.47 -22.07
N VAL A 681 5.13 9.93 -22.51
CA VAL A 681 5.54 9.82 -23.92
C VAL A 681 6.64 8.80 -24.01
N ILE A 682 6.38 7.74 -24.78
CA ILE A 682 7.20 6.53 -24.79
C ILE A 682 7.76 6.33 -26.18
N PHE A 683 9.09 6.29 -26.27
CA PHE A 683 9.79 5.78 -27.44
C PHE A 683 10.26 4.35 -27.15
N SER A 684 9.91 3.41 -28.01
CA SER A 684 10.27 2.01 -27.88
C SER A 684 11.05 1.54 -29.11
N ALA A 685 12.06 0.71 -28.89
CA ALA A 685 12.82 0.03 -29.94
C ALA A 685 13.02 -1.43 -29.55
N ASN A 686 12.68 -2.37 -30.43
CA ASN A 686 12.96 -3.78 -30.22
C ASN A 686 13.70 -4.41 -31.40
N PHE A 687 14.42 -5.46 -31.08
CA PHE A 687 15.26 -6.21 -31.99
C PHE A 687 15.08 -7.69 -31.70
N ALA A 688 14.91 -8.50 -32.74
CA ALA A 688 14.73 -9.93 -32.58
C ALA A 688 15.39 -10.73 -33.70
N SER A 689 15.68 -11.98 -33.36
CA SER A 689 15.91 -13.08 -34.30
C SER A 689 14.99 -14.21 -33.85
N VAL A 690 14.12 -14.65 -34.74
CA VAL A 690 13.24 -15.81 -34.56
C VAL A 690 13.35 -16.65 -35.83
N ASP A 691 13.63 -17.93 -35.65
CA ASP A 691 13.85 -18.90 -36.72
C ASP A 691 13.87 -20.31 -36.13
N ASP A 692 13.78 -21.32 -36.98
CA ASP A 692 13.96 -22.70 -36.57
C ASP A 692 15.43 -23.03 -36.31
N ASP A 693 15.67 -23.72 -35.19
CA ASP A 693 16.97 -24.19 -34.72
C ASP A 693 18.03 -23.07 -34.70
N LEU A 694 17.60 -21.84 -34.38
CA LEU A 694 18.44 -20.63 -34.45
C LEU A 694 19.78 -20.83 -33.74
N PHE A 695 19.81 -21.49 -32.57
CA PHE A 695 21.03 -21.71 -31.79
C PHE A 695 22.00 -22.76 -32.36
N GLU A 696 21.58 -23.52 -33.37
CA GLU A 696 22.45 -24.45 -34.09
C GLU A 696 23.21 -23.76 -35.25
N GLN A 697 22.77 -22.57 -35.65
CA GLN A 697 23.37 -21.79 -36.73
C GLN A 697 24.64 -21.04 -36.26
N ASP A 698 25.73 -21.04 -37.03
CA ASP A 698 27.02 -20.43 -36.63
C ASP A 698 26.94 -18.91 -36.34
N ASP A 699 25.92 -18.22 -36.86
CA ASP A 699 25.74 -16.78 -36.83
C ASP A 699 24.50 -16.33 -36.04
N TRP A 700 23.98 -17.21 -35.16
CA TRP A 700 22.78 -16.99 -34.35
C TRP A 700 22.76 -15.71 -33.52
N PHE A 701 23.95 -15.22 -33.13
CA PHE A 701 24.14 -13.96 -32.41
C PHE A 701 24.55 -12.78 -33.32
N SER A 702 24.83 -13.04 -34.60
CA SER A 702 25.14 -11.99 -35.57
C SER A 702 23.86 -11.17 -35.84
N LYS A 703 24.02 -9.84 -35.99
CA LYS A 703 23.00 -8.77 -36.12
C LYS A 703 21.53 -9.23 -36.12
N ALA A 704 20.73 -8.67 -35.21
CA ALA A 704 19.28 -8.86 -35.17
C ALA A 704 18.63 -8.79 -36.56
N ARG A 705 17.89 -9.83 -36.92
CA ARG A 705 17.26 -9.98 -38.24
C ARG A 705 16.05 -9.06 -38.42
N TYR A 706 15.31 -8.86 -37.34
CA TYR A 706 14.11 -8.03 -37.28
C TYR A 706 14.30 -6.87 -36.32
N SER A 707 13.77 -5.71 -36.70
CA SER A 707 13.76 -4.52 -35.84
C SER A 707 12.45 -3.77 -35.95
N GLY A 708 12.04 -3.18 -34.84
CA GLY A 708 10.79 -2.45 -34.70
C GLY A 708 10.96 -1.23 -33.83
N PHE A 709 10.23 -0.17 -34.17
CA PHE A 709 10.24 1.09 -33.44
C PHE A 709 8.81 1.55 -33.20
N ALA A 710 8.57 2.20 -32.06
CA ALA A 710 7.30 2.81 -31.78
C ALA A 710 7.47 4.16 -31.06
N LEU A 711 6.57 5.09 -31.34
CA LEU A 711 6.37 6.31 -30.57
C LEU A 711 4.93 6.34 -30.09
N GLY A 712 4.74 6.50 -28.79
CA GLY A 712 3.42 6.43 -28.18
C GLY A 712 3.19 7.45 -27.09
N TYR A 713 1.91 7.58 -26.75
CA TYR A 713 1.43 8.32 -25.60
C TYR A 713 0.60 7.39 -24.71
N GLY A 714 0.90 7.40 -23.42
CA GLY A 714 0.25 6.61 -22.39
C GLY A 714 -0.34 7.49 -21.29
N LEU A 715 -1.51 7.11 -20.80
CA LEU A 715 -2.20 7.75 -19.68
C LEU A 715 -2.57 6.71 -18.63
N ASP A 716 -2.10 6.89 -17.40
CA ASP A 716 -2.47 6.03 -16.26
C ASP A 716 -3.79 6.50 -15.64
N THR A 717 -4.83 5.66 -15.75
CA THR A 717 -6.20 5.96 -15.27
C THR A 717 -6.71 4.92 -14.29
N PHE A 718 -7.78 5.26 -13.57
CA PHE A 718 -8.45 4.31 -12.67
C PHE A 718 -9.11 3.12 -13.38
N LEU A 719 -9.38 3.23 -14.69
CA LEU A 719 -9.94 2.16 -15.52
C LEU A 719 -8.85 1.26 -16.13
N GLY A 720 -7.58 1.52 -15.83
CA GLY A 720 -6.41 0.91 -16.46
C GLY A 720 -5.67 1.89 -17.38
N PRO A 721 -4.54 1.47 -17.98
CA PRO A 721 -3.77 2.30 -18.90
C PRO A 721 -4.54 2.57 -20.20
N ILE A 722 -4.38 3.76 -20.75
CA ILE A 722 -4.80 4.11 -22.11
C ILE A 722 -3.54 4.40 -22.90
N GLU A 723 -3.29 3.64 -23.96
CA GLU A 723 -2.08 3.79 -24.78
C GLU A 723 -2.44 3.88 -26.26
N LEU A 724 -1.82 4.84 -26.95
CA LEU A 724 -1.84 4.98 -28.40
C LEU A 724 -0.38 4.97 -28.88
N LYS A 725 -0.02 4.02 -29.73
CA LYS A 725 1.35 3.89 -30.27
C LYS A 725 1.32 3.84 -31.79
N TYR A 726 2.16 4.64 -32.43
CA TYR A 726 2.49 4.45 -33.84
C TYR A 726 3.75 3.60 -33.93
N SER A 727 3.67 2.49 -34.65
CA SER A 727 4.68 1.46 -34.74
C SER A 727 5.14 1.28 -36.18
N PHE A 728 6.44 1.10 -36.42
CA PHE A 728 6.98 0.88 -37.77
C PHE A 728 8.23 0.01 -37.73
N SER A 729 8.53 -0.66 -38.85
CA SER A 729 9.76 -1.41 -39.06
C SER A 729 10.44 -0.95 -40.35
N PRO A 730 11.77 -0.77 -40.39
CA PRO A 730 12.49 -0.51 -41.64
C PRO A 730 12.39 -1.65 -42.69
N GLN A 731 11.99 -2.84 -42.26
CA GLN A 731 11.82 -4.03 -43.10
C GLN A 731 10.38 -4.18 -43.63
N GLN A 732 9.46 -3.33 -43.19
CA GLN A 732 8.06 -3.31 -43.64
C GLN A 732 7.78 -2.01 -44.39
N ASP A 733 6.86 -2.05 -45.35
CA ASP A 733 6.54 -0.88 -46.18
C ASP A 733 5.61 0.11 -45.47
N ASP A 734 4.77 -0.36 -44.54
CA ASP A 734 3.76 0.42 -43.84
C ASP A 734 3.97 0.41 -42.30
N GLY A 735 3.49 1.46 -41.64
CA GLY A 735 3.42 1.55 -40.18
C GLY A 735 1.99 1.36 -39.67
N GLU A 736 1.87 0.95 -38.41
CA GLU A 736 0.60 0.60 -37.77
C GLU A 736 0.34 1.46 -36.53
N PHE A 737 -0.94 1.69 -36.21
CA PHE A 737 -1.36 2.33 -34.97
C PHE A 737 -1.96 1.28 -34.05
N TYR A 738 -1.41 1.12 -32.85
CA TYR A 738 -2.00 0.28 -31.81
C TYR A 738 -2.73 1.13 -30.78
N VAL A 739 -3.93 0.70 -30.43
CA VAL A 739 -4.74 1.27 -29.34
C VAL A 739 -4.96 0.20 -28.28
N LYS A 740 -4.63 0.54 -27.03
CA LYS A 740 -4.89 -0.28 -25.86
C LYS A 740 -5.67 0.53 -24.83
N LEU A 741 -6.80 0.00 -24.36
CA LEU A 741 -7.64 0.63 -23.35
C LEU A 741 -7.88 -0.34 -22.20
N GLY A 742 -7.57 0.09 -20.99
CA GLY A 742 -7.90 -0.66 -19.77
C GLY A 742 -6.90 -1.76 -19.44
N PHE A 743 -7.35 -2.73 -18.65
CA PHE A 743 -6.50 -3.77 -18.08
C PHE A 743 -6.35 -4.96 -19.02
N ALA A 744 -5.14 -5.49 -19.15
CA ALA A 744 -4.91 -6.69 -19.95
C ALA A 744 -5.35 -7.95 -19.16
N PHE A 745 -6.50 -8.51 -19.53
CA PHE A 745 -7.04 -9.77 -18.99
C PHE A 745 -7.56 -10.69 -20.10
#